data_AF-A0A933ILC0-F1
#
_entry.id   AF-A0A933ILC0-F1
#
_cell.length_a   1.000
_cell.length_b   1.000
_cell.length_c   1.000
_cell.angle_alpha   90.00
_cell.angle_beta   90.00
_cell.angle_gamma   90.00
#
_symmetry.space_group_name_H-M   'P 1'
#
loop_
_entity.id
_entity.type
_entity.pdbx_description
1 polymer ?
#
loop_
_entity_poly.entity_id
_entity_poly.type
_entity_poly.pdbx_seq_one_letter_code
_entity_poly.pdbx_strand_id
1 'polypeptide(L)'
;MFPMEFDHKVLESLPLPTKDDMRRVLQIIRAIIGRRVIPYFKTNRGTEATLIARVNEHLRVERLEDEDSRIRAVTLFSERKEERIIYFHERIFDYLAFVIPSDPDTSLGEGGAEERKMLAFAEFALRHQLEHLLYPLESEREVIRSDVEFAIEQRDHDPTYYRSLRNALADEMNGILGGPILGLLDLAEKDQPYDEPISGILARLADTLGDVPEEVLLNAFPSLDADLKIRVLSVCYQKGGEAGFSLRRRTDFLEKLLWLFVRLFDGDETEAKGVFDIFKDRWGLVYLFRELEIPETSLEGKDPREALEIFKEGLKHFSEDEARISHFPYVREAQPLADLTPSAPPKKSLKERIEEARNDPSIPLQARELMEKNKLHAVGHSGPKYSELIETLLAIPWGKIQKIGVSAEDFEKGLDRSHYGLQKPKEIICDFFSNLIWRYQQNHGGDSALAGKTGSAFLFVGPPGVGKTSLAISIAKNLGIPYHKMSLGGMRDEADLRGYGFTYEGSKPGAIVQGLIKMGIMNGIFIMDEADKTEKFAIATLLEILDPEQNHLFHDKFTQSTVDVDLSNCHFILTANTLETVPPPVINRCEVVQLDRYSVEEKVAIAREHLTRRVRERYGFTSQQIFFDPEKEPGLLRYLVRTYTHEAGVRELERIIRTLFLRIGRKEILAHERSSVKITRMVIKKYLEPPRPFRVINDEDRVGEAMGLGVNVELGLGSLIPIQTTVIPRGREGEGRSGYLSMVHATGNIEKIMDESRKVASTAILHWARELEIDLKKAEAPVHIHFMGASTPKDGPSAGIAIALALASVLSGRRIRRDVAMTGEIDIQGRVNLVGGLDLKLETAYDAGCKTMLIPKENLVGEGSIEKLSDALREELQVLSYDQWKRDHERFDRERHVLQVVAVDHILQAADVAFIREEELAALESCFRPYADSVTAPLARARMRPERCIRVLLLKDIRELDLEGFGTSLWEESGYVFLVGPDAKETVRKRFPEFEEQGRLWDFDPAGQHLSSILPGIAGACKQRASEPASLVLQAPYFFLCSDDVSKPGFHPGPGFSGMTLLANNYSDGGLKIKACKPVLNRSYAHLTRLAPQYLEDCPFLHKRDNIHVADLSFIPEKYRLDAKRAEAIFRVCLRDWLAAVEETPNQEESGESKGGSGAC
;
A
#
# COMPACT_ATOMS: atom_id res chain seq x y z
N MET A 1 -24.00 4.59 -27.53
CA MET A 1 -22.86 4.72 -26.55
C MET A 1 -22.14 3.39 -26.57
N PHE A 2 -20.81 3.28 -26.51
CA PHE A 2 -20.20 1.99 -26.85
C PHE A 2 -20.58 0.90 -25.83
N PRO A 3 -21.16 -0.24 -26.25
CA PRO A 3 -21.76 -1.24 -25.37
C PRO A 3 -20.70 -2.17 -24.76
N MET A 4 -19.74 -1.56 -24.07
CA MET A 4 -18.60 -2.21 -23.46
C MET A 4 -18.13 -1.45 -22.23
N GLU A 5 -17.54 -2.21 -21.31
CA GLU A 5 -17.00 -1.71 -20.06
C GLU A 5 -15.51 -1.97 -19.97
N PHE A 6 -14.85 -1.33 -19.01
CA PHE A 6 -13.47 -1.61 -18.66
C PHE A 6 -13.31 -1.94 -17.16
N ASP A 7 -12.24 -2.65 -16.82
CA ASP A 7 -11.86 -2.95 -15.43
C ASP A 7 -10.82 -1.93 -14.93
N HIS A 8 -11.26 -1.05 -14.03
CA HIS A 8 -10.42 -0.06 -13.35
C HIS A 8 -9.19 -0.70 -12.70
N LYS A 9 -9.28 -1.91 -12.13
CA LYS A 9 -8.16 -2.55 -11.42
C LYS A 9 -6.99 -2.88 -12.34
N VAL A 10 -7.27 -3.21 -13.60
CA VAL A 10 -6.26 -3.54 -14.59
C VAL A 10 -5.61 -2.26 -15.11
N LEU A 11 -6.43 -1.25 -15.43
CA LEU A 11 -5.96 0.01 -16.03
C LEU A 11 -5.32 0.99 -15.04
N GLU A 12 -5.56 0.87 -13.73
CA GLU A 12 -4.93 1.70 -12.67
C GLU A 12 -3.39 1.55 -12.62
N SER A 13 -2.85 0.50 -13.22
CA SER A 13 -1.41 0.22 -13.28
C SER A 13 -0.67 0.99 -14.39
N LEU A 14 -1.41 1.65 -15.29
CA LEU A 14 -0.84 2.37 -16.43
C LEU A 14 -0.23 3.72 -16.00
N PRO A 15 0.88 4.15 -16.64
CA PRO A 15 1.45 5.47 -16.40
C PRO A 15 0.48 6.56 -16.88
N LEU A 16 0.42 7.66 -16.13
CA LEU A 16 -0.41 8.82 -16.52
C LEU A 16 0.20 9.51 -17.75
N PRO A 17 -0.60 9.78 -18.80
CA PRO A 17 -0.10 10.43 -20.02
C PRO A 17 0.25 11.89 -19.76
N THR A 18 1.25 12.39 -20.47
CA THR A 18 1.58 13.82 -20.46
C THR A 18 0.54 14.64 -21.23
N LYS A 19 0.57 15.97 -21.11
CA LYS A 19 -0.28 16.86 -21.92
C LYS A 19 -0.01 16.77 -23.43
N ASP A 20 1.18 16.31 -23.82
CA ASP A 20 1.52 16.06 -25.23
C ASP A 20 0.97 14.72 -25.70
N ASP A 21 1.11 13.66 -24.88
CA ASP A 21 0.48 12.36 -25.16
C ASP A 21 -1.03 12.51 -25.32
N MET A 22 -1.66 13.33 -24.47
CA MET A 22 -3.10 13.55 -24.58
C MET A 22 -3.50 14.21 -25.90
N ARG A 23 -2.73 15.21 -26.34
CA ARG A 23 -2.94 15.87 -27.64
C ARG A 23 -2.69 14.91 -28.81
N ARG A 24 -1.66 14.05 -28.72
CA ARG A 24 -1.37 13.00 -29.72
C ARG A 24 -2.55 12.05 -29.88
N VAL A 25 -3.08 11.52 -28.78
CA VAL A 25 -4.24 10.61 -28.85
C VAL A 25 -5.46 11.29 -29.48
N LEU A 26 -5.76 12.55 -29.14
CA LEU A 26 -6.84 13.30 -29.79
C LEU A 26 -6.62 13.44 -31.31
N GLN A 27 -5.38 13.69 -31.75
CA GLN A 27 -5.04 13.77 -33.16
C GLN A 27 -5.20 12.42 -33.86
N ILE A 28 -4.77 11.32 -33.23
CA ILE A 28 -4.91 9.96 -33.76
C ILE A 28 -6.39 9.59 -33.89
N ILE A 29 -7.21 9.88 -32.88
CA ILE A 29 -8.66 9.65 -32.96
C ILE A 29 -9.27 10.43 -34.13
N ARG A 30 -8.92 11.72 -34.30
CA ARG A 30 -9.38 12.52 -35.44
C ARG A 30 -8.92 11.95 -36.77
N ALA A 31 -7.68 11.45 -36.86
CA ALA A 31 -7.15 10.81 -38.05
C ALA A 31 -7.88 9.50 -38.38
N ILE A 32 -8.20 8.67 -37.38
CA ILE A 32 -9.00 7.46 -37.53
C ILE A 32 -10.39 7.81 -38.08
N ILE A 33 -11.05 8.82 -37.49
CA ILE A 33 -12.36 9.30 -37.96
C ILE A 33 -12.27 9.71 -39.43
N GLY A 34 -11.32 10.57 -39.79
CA GLY A 34 -11.21 11.13 -41.14
C GLY A 34 -10.75 10.14 -42.20
N ARG A 35 -9.79 9.26 -41.88
CA ARG A 35 -9.12 8.37 -42.86
C ARG A 35 -9.70 6.96 -42.93
N ARG A 36 -10.42 6.49 -41.90
CA ARG A 36 -10.94 5.12 -41.84
C ARG A 36 -12.45 5.06 -41.64
N VAL A 37 -12.96 5.74 -40.61
CA VAL A 37 -14.39 5.65 -40.26
C VAL A 37 -15.28 6.38 -41.26
N ILE A 38 -15.00 7.65 -41.58
CA ILE A 38 -15.79 8.43 -42.57
C ILE A 38 -15.82 7.77 -43.96
N PRO A 39 -14.69 7.27 -44.50
CA PRO A 39 -14.70 6.54 -45.76
C PRO A 39 -15.67 5.35 -45.76
N TYR A 40 -15.71 4.54 -44.70
CA TYR A 40 -16.65 3.43 -44.59
C TYR A 40 -18.11 3.88 -44.75
N PHE A 41 -18.53 4.94 -44.06
CA PHE A 41 -19.90 5.45 -44.20
C PHE A 41 -20.19 5.98 -45.61
N LYS A 42 -19.20 6.62 -46.24
CA LYS A 42 -19.32 7.15 -47.60
C LYS A 42 -19.40 6.05 -48.67
N THR A 43 -18.57 5.01 -48.58
CA THR A 43 -18.46 3.96 -49.63
C THR A 43 -19.35 2.75 -49.37
N ASN A 44 -19.47 2.31 -48.12
CA ASN A 44 -20.16 1.06 -47.77
C ASN A 44 -21.61 1.32 -47.36
N ARG A 45 -21.87 2.34 -46.53
CA ARG A 45 -23.24 2.72 -46.13
C ARG A 45 -23.91 3.71 -47.09
N GLY A 46 -23.16 4.31 -48.01
CA GLY A 46 -23.68 5.24 -49.02
C GLY A 46 -24.21 6.57 -48.45
N THR A 47 -23.73 6.99 -47.29
CA THR A 47 -24.21 8.20 -46.59
C THR A 47 -23.94 9.47 -47.41
N GLU A 48 -24.91 10.39 -47.45
CA GLU A 48 -24.76 11.65 -48.17
C GLU A 48 -23.60 12.50 -47.64
N ALA A 49 -22.78 13.03 -48.56
CA ALA A 49 -21.61 13.83 -48.21
C ALA A 49 -21.95 15.11 -47.42
N THR A 50 -23.13 15.68 -47.63
CA THR A 50 -23.66 16.86 -46.92
C THR A 50 -23.94 16.55 -45.44
N LEU A 51 -24.46 15.35 -45.16
CA LEU A 51 -24.72 14.90 -43.79
C LEU A 51 -23.41 14.62 -43.05
N ILE A 52 -22.48 13.88 -43.68
CA ILE A 52 -21.14 13.64 -43.13
C ILE A 52 -20.42 14.95 -42.81
N ALA A 53 -20.45 15.92 -43.73
CA ALA A 53 -19.81 17.22 -43.53
C ALA A 53 -20.38 17.97 -42.32
N ARG A 54 -21.72 17.98 -42.16
CA ARG A 54 -22.41 18.63 -41.04
C ARG A 54 -22.03 18.00 -39.69
N VAL A 55 -22.02 16.67 -39.62
CA VAL A 55 -21.64 15.94 -38.40
C VAL A 55 -20.19 16.21 -38.06
N ASN A 56 -19.29 16.14 -39.04
CA ASN A 56 -17.86 16.31 -38.83
C ASN A 56 -17.45 17.75 -38.46
N GLU A 57 -18.16 18.77 -38.94
CA GLU A 57 -17.89 20.18 -38.62
C GLU A 57 -18.06 20.49 -37.12
N HIS A 58 -18.99 19.81 -36.45
CA HIS A 58 -19.33 20.06 -35.05
C HIS A 58 -18.94 18.92 -34.11
N LEU A 59 -18.19 17.93 -34.61
CA LEU A 59 -17.75 16.78 -33.83
C LEU A 59 -16.52 17.14 -32.99
N ARG A 60 -16.62 16.88 -31.69
CA ARG A 60 -15.52 16.97 -30.73
C ARG A 60 -15.30 15.62 -30.06
N VAL A 61 -14.04 15.38 -29.71
CA VAL A 61 -13.65 14.24 -28.89
C VAL A 61 -12.94 14.77 -27.67
N GLU A 62 -13.37 14.33 -26.49
CA GLU A 62 -12.86 14.79 -25.21
C GLU A 62 -12.51 13.63 -24.29
N ARG A 63 -11.56 13.86 -23.39
CA ARG A 63 -11.22 12.93 -22.30
C ARG A 63 -12.18 13.18 -21.15
N LEU A 64 -12.81 12.12 -20.65
CA LEU A 64 -13.74 12.17 -19.53
C LEU A 64 -12.99 11.80 -18.24
N GLU A 65 -12.83 12.80 -17.38
CA GLU A 65 -12.22 12.63 -16.06
C GLU A 65 -13.17 11.86 -15.13
N ASP A 66 -12.65 10.88 -14.39
CA ASP A 66 -13.41 10.06 -13.43
C ASP A 66 -12.66 9.98 -12.09
N GLU A 67 -12.70 11.08 -11.33
CA GLU A 67 -11.95 11.23 -10.06
C GLU A 67 -12.35 10.19 -9.00
N ASP A 68 -13.57 9.67 -9.07
CA ASP A 68 -14.16 8.74 -8.09
C ASP A 68 -14.15 7.26 -8.56
N SER A 69 -13.62 6.98 -9.75
CA SER A 69 -13.59 5.63 -10.37
C SER A 69 -14.98 4.97 -10.47
N ARG A 70 -16.01 5.76 -10.81
CA ARG A 70 -17.41 5.30 -10.91
C ARG A 70 -17.84 5.00 -12.34
N ILE A 71 -17.22 5.62 -13.33
CA ILE A 71 -17.58 5.47 -14.74
C ILE A 71 -16.89 4.21 -15.25
N ARG A 72 -17.65 3.26 -15.78
CA ARG A 72 -17.09 2.01 -16.33
C ARG A 72 -17.26 1.89 -17.84
N ALA A 73 -18.02 2.79 -18.44
CA ALA A 73 -18.23 2.82 -19.89
C ALA A 73 -16.96 3.30 -20.61
N VAL A 74 -16.63 2.64 -21.72
CA VAL A 74 -15.45 2.99 -22.55
C VAL A 74 -15.62 4.38 -23.19
N THR A 75 -16.81 4.64 -23.75
CA THR A 75 -17.17 5.93 -24.33
C THR A 75 -18.57 6.37 -23.94
N LEU A 76 -18.77 7.68 -23.83
CA LEU A 76 -20.08 8.31 -23.69
C LEU A 76 -20.26 9.34 -24.82
N PHE A 77 -21.51 9.64 -25.15
CA PHE A 77 -21.84 10.65 -26.16
C PHE A 77 -22.82 11.66 -25.57
N SER A 78 -22.67 12.94 -25.93
CA SER A 78 -23.59 14.01 -25.54
C SER A 78 -23.72 15.03 -26.66
N GLU A 79 -24.92 15.62 -26.78
CA GLU A 79 -25.21 16.71 -27.69
C GLU A 79 -25.51 17.99 -26.90
N ARG A 80 -24.74 19.05 -27.16
CA ARG A 80 -24.87 20.36 -26.49
C ARG A 80 -25.04 21.46 -27.54
N LYS A 81 -26.27 21.95 -27.70
CA LYS A 81 -26.65 22.95 -28.72
C LYS A 81 -26.30 22.49 -30.15
N GLU A 82 -25.21 23.00 -30.71
CA GLU A 82 -24.70 22.63 -32.03
C GLU A 82 -23.46 21.72 -31.95
N GLU A 83 -22.87 21.49 -30.77
CA GLU A 83 -21.68 20.65 -30.60
C GLU A 83 -22.05 19.19 -30.27
N ARG A 84 -21.35 18.25 -30.91
CA ARG A 84 -21.48 16.81 -30.71
C ARG A 84 -20.21 16.28 -30.08
N ILE A 85 -20.28 15.78 -28.84
CA ILE A 85 -19.08 15.43 -28.08
C ILE A 85 -19.05 13.92 -27.83
N ILE A 86 -17.99 13.26 -28.31
CA ILE A 86 -17.65 11.88 -27.95
C ILE A 86 -16.63 11.94 -26.80
N TYR A 87 -17.02 11.39 -25.66
CA TYR A 87 -16.16 11.25 -24.50
C TYR A 87 -15.50 9.88 -24.51
N PHE A 88 -14.18 9.85 -24.35
CA PHE A 88 -13.43 8.64 -24.01
C PHE A 88 -13.09 8.67 -22.53
N HIS A 89 -13.31 7.56 -21.84
CA HIS A 89 -12.93 7.44 -20.45
C HIS A 89 -11.42 7.67 -20.26
N GLU A 90 -11.04 8.41 -19.22
CA GLU A 90 -9.64 8.77 -18.95
C GLU A 90 -8.66 7.59 -19.03
N ARG A 91 -9.01 6.43 -18.49
CA ARG A 91 -8.12 5.25 -18.49
C ARG A 91 -7.96 4.57 -19.84
N ILE A 92 -9.00 4.59 -20.67
CA ILE A 92 -8.89 4.12 -22.06
C ILE A 92 -8.03 5.12 -22.84
N PHE A 93 -8.18 6.41 -22.55
CA PHE A 93 -7.38 7.47 -23.12
C PHE A 93 -5.89 7.33 -22.76
N ASP A 94 -5.59 7.06 -21.49
CA ASP A 94 -4.25 6.80 -20.96
C ASP A 94 -3.64 5.57 -21.63
N TYR A 95 -4.45 4.53 -21.86
CA TYR A 95 -3.98 3.31 -22.49
C TYR A 95 -3.66 3.49 -23.98
N LEU A 96 -4.50 4.23 -24.71
CA LEU A 96 -4.21 4.63 -26.09
C LEU A 96 -2.93 5.48 -26.15
N ALA A 97 -2.71 6.36 -25.18
CA ALA A 97 -1.48 7.16 -25.08
C ALA A 97 -0.25 6.29 -24.82
N PHE A 98 -0.38 5.25 -24.01
CA PHE A 98 0.70 4.33 -23.67
C PHE A 98 1.08 3.38 -24.82
N VAL A 99 0.08 2.86 -25.55
CA VAL A 99 0.27 1.80 -26.56
C VAL A 99 0.50 2.33 -27.97
N ILE A 100 0.08 3.56 -28.28
CA ILE A 100 0.21 4.13 -29.63
C ILE A 100 1.33 5.19 -29.64
N PRO A 101 2.59 4.78 -29.92
CA PRO A 101 3.74 5.69 -29.99
C PRO A 101 3.83 6.48 -31.31
N SER A 102 3.03 6.12 -32.33
CA SER A 102 3.21 6.59 -33.71
C SER A 102 2.69 8.00 -33.96
N ASP A 103 3.39 8.73 -34.83
CA ASP A 103 2.93 9.97 -35.46
C ASP A 103 1.65 9.66 -36.28
N PRO A 104 0.56 10.43 -36.16
CA PRO A 104 -0.66 10.27 -36.98
C PRO A 104 -0.41 10.24 -38.50
N ASP A 105 0.76 10.66 -38.98
CA ASP A 105 1.17 10.64 -40.39
C ASP A 105 1.98 9.41 -40.85
N THR A 106 2.46 8.58 -39.92
CA THR A 106 2.99 7.24 -40.25
C THR A 106 1.85 6.29 -40.64
N SER A 107 2.09 5.32 -41.54
CA SER A 107 1.07 4.39 -42.04
C SER A 107 0.35 3.68 -40.88
N LEU A 108 -0.88 4.12 -40.61
CA LEU A 108 -1.78 3.51 -39.63
C LEU A 108 -1.82 2.00 -39.92
N GLY A 109 -1.24 1.17 -39.04
CA GLY A 109 -1.22 -0.29 -39.19
C GLY A 109 0.16 -0.97 -39.30
N GLU A 110 1.28 -0.22 -39.38
CA GLU A 110 2.64 -0.81 -39.36
C GLU A 110 3.26 -0.95 -37.96
N GLY A 111 2.51 -0.56 -36.92
CA GLY A 111 2.90 -0.59 -35.52
C GLY A 111 3.02 -1.97 -34.87
N GLY A 112 3.41 -1.97 -33.59
CA GLY A 112 3.52 -3.17 -32.75
C GLY A 112 2.21 -3.99 -32.67
N ALA A 113 2.28 -5.22 -32.16
CA ALA A 113 1.09 -6.07 -32.03
C ALA A 113 -0.01 -5.42 -31.16
N GLU A 114 0.37 -4.83 -30.02
CA GLU A 114 -0.57 -4.10 -29.14
C GLU A 114 -1.12 -2.82 -29.77
N GLU A 115 -0.29 -2.09 -30.51
CA GLU A 115 -0.72 -0.89 -31.22
C GLU A 115 -1.80 -1.20 -32.25
N ARG A 116 -1.61 -2.26 -33.04
CA ARG A 116 -2.63 -2.71 -34.01
C ARG A 116 -3.92 -3.15 -33.33
N LYS A 117 -3.84 -3.85 -32.20
CA LYS A 117 -5.03 -4.22 -31.39
C LYS A 117 -5.80 -2.98 -30.95
N MET A 118 -5.12 -2.03 -30.33
CA MET A 118 -5.75 -0.83 -29.77
C MET A 118 -6.26 0.15 -30.83
N LEU A 119 -5.59 0.26 -31.98
CA LEU A 119 -6.09 1.02 -33.11
C LEU A 119 -7.35 0.38 -33.72
N ALA A 120 -7.38 -0.95 -33.86
CA ALA A 120 -8.56 -1.65 -34.36
C ALA A 120 -9.76 -1.49 -33.41
N PHE A 121 -9.52 -1.56 -32.09
CA PHE A 121 -10.52 -1.29 -31.07
C PHE A 121 -11.02 0.17 -31.11
N ALA A 122 -10.13 1.15 -31.18
CA ALA A 122 -10.50 2.57 -31.24
C ALA A 122 -11.33 2.87 -32.50
N GLU A 123 -10.95 2.33 -33.65
CA GLU A 123 -11.71 2.44 -34.90
C GLU A 123 -13.11 1.85 -34.76
N PHE A 124 -13.22 0.65 -34.17
CA PHE A 124 -14.51 -0.02 -33.94
C PHE A 124 -15.42 0.80 -32.99
N ALA A 125 -14.87 1.30 -31.88
CA ALA A 125 -15.62 2.13 -30.92
C ALA A 125 -16.06 3.48 -31.51
N LEU A 126 -15.21 4.11 -32.34
CA LEU A 126 -15.52 5.37 -33.03
C LEU A 126 -16.56 5.17 -34.12
N ARG A 127 -16.49 4.06 -34.89
CA ARG A 127 -17.50 3.69 -35.89
C ARG A 127 -18.89 3.61 -35.26
N HIS A 128 -18.99 2.89 -34.15
CA HIS A 128 -20.22 2.78 -33.38
C HIS A 128 -20.78 4.16 -32.98
N GLN A 129 -19.95 5.06 -32.42
CA GLN A 129 -20.46 6.40 -32.03
C GLN A 129 -20.89 7.23 -33.25
N LEU A 130 -20.15 7.13 -34.35
CA LEU A 130 -20.44 7.90 -35.55
C LEU A 130 -21.71 7.42 -36.25
N GLU A 131 -22.05 6.13 -36.14
CA GLU A 131 -23.30 5.57 -36.62
C GLU A 131 -24.52 6.26 -35.99
N HIS A 132 -24.54 6.40 -34.66
CA HIS A 132 -25.60 7.15 -33.95
C HIS A 132 -25.68 8.62 -34.38
N LEU A 133 -24.54 9.25 -34.68
CA LEU A 133 -24.50 10.64 -35.10
C LEU A 133 -25.02 10.87 -36.52
N LEU A 134 -24.84 9.88 -37.40
CA LEU A 134 -25.28 9.91 -38.79
C LEU A 134 -26.71 9.39 -38.93
N TYR A 135 -27.12 8.44 -38.11
CA TYR A 135 -28.43 7.79 -38.15
C TYR A 135 -29.11 7.85 -36.76
N PRO A 136 -29.57 9.03 -36.33
CA PRO A 136 -30.15 9.21 -34.99
C PRO A 136 -31.47 8.47 -34.77
N LEU A 137 -32.06 7.88 -35.82
CA LEU A 137 -33.27 7.06 -35.73
C LEU A 137 -32.97 5.56 -35.56
N GLU A 138 -31.72 5.13 -35.78
CA GLU A 138 -31.33 3.74 -35.54
C GLU A 138 -31.20 3.51 -34.03
N SER A 139 -31.82 2.43 -33.56
CA SER A 139 -31.71 2.01 -32.17
C SER A 139 -30.30 1.48 -31.86
N GLU A 140 -29.86 1.53 -30.59
CA GLU A 140 -28.58 0.92 -30.19
C GLU A 140 -28.49 -0.56 -30.60
N ARG A 141 -29.62 -1.28 -30.62
CA ARG A 141 -29.70 -2.65 -31.14
C ARG A 141 -29.27 -2.75 -32.60
N GLU A 142 -29.75 -1.86 -33.46
CA GLU A 142 -29.44 -1.85 -34.89
C GLU A 142 -27.99 -1.45 -35.14
N VAL A 143 -27.49 -0.49 -34.36
CA VAL A 143 -26.06 -0.10 -34.41
C VAL A 143 -25.15 -1.26 -34.02
N ILE A 144 -25.47 -2.01 -32.94
CA ILE A 144 -24.73 -3.22 -32.56
C ILE A 144 -24.79 -4.28 -33.67
N ARG A 145 -25.93 -4.43 -34.33
CA ARG A 145 -26.08 -5.36 -35.45
C ARG A 145 -25.16 -4.96 -36.61
N SER A 146 -25.12 -3.66 -36.93
CA SER A 146 -24.17 -3.11 -37.91
C SER A 146 -22.71 -3.29 -37.49
N ASP A 147 -22.38 -3.22 -36.21
CA ASP A 147 -21.01 -3.43 -35.73
C ASP A 147 -20.55 -4.86 -35.99
N VAL A 148 -21.43 -5.83 -35.74
CA VAL A 148 -21.17 -7.24 -36.02
C VAL A 148 -21.00 -7.46 -37.52
N GLU A 149 -21.90 -6.91 -38.34
CA GLU A 149 -21.80 -6.99 -39.81
C GLU A 149 -20.50 -6.39 -40.32
N PHE A 150 -20.12 -5.20 -39.85
CA PHE A 150 -18.85 -4.57 -40.19
C PHE A 150 -17.64 -5.44 -39.81
N ALA A 151 -17.62 -5.97 -38.59
CA ALA A 151 -16.52 -6.83 -38.16
C ALA A 151 -16.40 -8.08 -39.03
N ILE A 152 -17.53 -8.73 -39.37
CA ILE A 152 -17.55 -9.90 -40.26
C ILE A 152 -17.12 -9.53 -41.69
N GLU A 153 -17.52 -8.36 -42.22
CA GLU A 153 -17.02 -7.87 -43.51
C GLU A 153 -15.50 -7.67 -43.50
N GLN A 154 -14.95 -7.12 -42.41
CA GLN A 154 -13.50 -6.94 -42.26
C GLN A 154 -12.76 -8.27 -42.17
N ARG A 155 -13.37 -9.36 -41.68
CA ARG A 155 -12.76 -10.70 -41.71
C ARG A 155 -12.32 -11.08 -43.12
N ASP A 156 -13.11 -10.72 -44.12
CA ASP A 156 -12.88 -11.09 -45.52
C ASP A 156 -12.03 -10.03 -46.27
N HIS A 157 -12.21 -8.73 -45.96
CA HIS A 157 -11.53 -7.63 -46.65
C HIS A 157 -10.18 -7.22 -46.02
N ASP A 158 -10.08 -7.23 -44.69
CA ASP A 158 -8.84 -7.01 -43.93
C ASP A 158 -8.74 -8.02 -42.75
N PRO A 159 -8.33 -9.27 -43.03
CA PRO A 159 -8.21 -10.30 -42.00
C PRO A 159 -7.25 -9.92 -40.86
N THR A 160 -6.33 -8.98 -41.10
CA THR A 160 -5.37 -8.51 -40.10
C THR A 160 -6.04 -7.57 -39.12
N TYR A 161 -6.87 -6.64 -39.60
CA TYR A 161 -7.74 -5.81 -38.75
C TYR A 161 -8.64 -6.70 -37.90
N TYR A 162 -9.35 -7.65 -38.52
CA TYR A 162 -10.30 -8.50 -37.80
C TYR A 162 -9.64 -9.31 -36.68
N ARG A 163 -8.48 -9.91 -36.94
CA ARG A 163 -7.70 -10.62 -35.91
C ARG A 163 -7.23 -9.68 -34.80
N SER A 164 -6.81 -8.47 -35.15
CA SER A 164 -6.35 -7.47 -34.16
C SER A 164 -7.49 -7.00 -33.27
N LEU A 165 -8.67 -6.75 -33.83
CA LEU A 165 -9.88 -6.41 -33.10
C LEU A 165 -10.29 -7.53 -32.15
N ARG A 166 -10.38 -8.78 -32.63
CA ARG A 166 -10.71 -9.94 -31.79
C ARG A 166 -9.70 -10.13 -30.65
N ASN A 167 -8.41 -9.96 -30.93
CA ASN A 167 -7.38 -10.03 -29.90
C ASN A 167 -7.50 -8.90 -28.88
N ALA A 168 -7.85 -7.67 -29.30
CA ALA A 168 -8.10 -6.56 -28.38
C ALA A 168 -9.31 -6.85 -27.48
N LEU A 169 -10.35 -7.48 -28.00
CA LEU A 169 -11.54 -7.80 -27.20
C LEU A 169 -11.36 -9.01 -26.27
N ALA A 170 -10.37 -9.87 -26.53
CA ALA A 170 -10.13 -11.11 -25.79
C ALA A 170 -9.06 -10.98 -24.69
N ASP A 171 -8.28 -9.90 -24.74
CA ASP A 171 -7.12 -9.71 -23.88
C ASP A 171 -7.52 -9.07 -22.54
N GLU A 172 -7.87 -9.89 -21.55
CA GLU A 172 -8.28 -9.39 -20.23
C GLU A 172 -7.23 -8.50 -19.54
N MET A 173 -5.95 -8.62 -19.94
CA MET A 173 -4.84 -7.81 -19.39
C MET A 173 -4.85 -6.37 -19.88
N ASN A 174 -5.63 -6.08 -20.93
CA ASN A 174 -5.78 -4.76 -21.50
C ASN A 174 -6.93 -3.97 -20.81
N GLY A 175 -7.62 -4.60 -19.86
CA GLY A 175 -8.68 -3.99 -19.05
C GLY A 175 -9.99 -3.73 -19.81
N ILE A 176 -10.13 -4.14 -21.06
CA ILE A 176 -11.35 -3.99 -21.87
C ILE A 176 -12.18 -5.27 -21.74
N LEU A 177 -13.44 -5.15 -21.32
CA LEU A 177 -14.33 -6.28 -21.12
C LEU A 177 -15.10 -6.62 -22.40
N GLY A 178 -14.37 -7.14 -23.40
CA GLY A 178 -14.89 -7.43 -24.75
C GLY A 178 -15.67 -8.74 -24.92
N GLY A 179 -15.77 -9.56 -23.87
CA GLY A 179 -16.40 -10.90 -23.90
C GLY A 179 -17.81 -10.93 -24.53
N PRO A 180 -18.74 -10.01 -24.19
CA PRO A 180 -20.07 -10.00 -24.79
C PRO A 180 -20.05 -9.75 -26.31
N ILE A 181 -19.22 -8.82 -26.80
CA ILE A 181 -19.08 -8.55 -28.24
C ILE A 181 -18.40 -9.70 -28.95
N LEU A 182 -17.36 -10.32 -28.36
CA LEU A 182 -16.75 -11.54 -28.89
C LEU A 182 -17.77 -12.66 -29.07
N GLY A 183 -18.68 -12.83 -28.11
CA GLY A 183 -19.78 -13.79 -28.21
C GLY A 183 -20.69 -13.53 -29.41
N LEU A 184 -20.97 -12.26 -29.74
CA LEU A 184 -21.72 -11.92 -30.96
C LEU A 184 -20.94 -12.30 -32.21
N LEU A 185 -19.64 -11.98 -32.27
CA LEU A 185 -18.79 -12.31 -33.41
C LEU A 185 -18.67 -13.83 -33.62
N ASP A 186 -18.58 -14.60 -32.54
CA ASP A 186 -18.53 -16.07 -32.59
C ASP A 186 -19.83 -16.70 -33.13
N LEU A 187 -20.97 -16.11 -32.80
CA LEU A 187 -22.27 -16.55 -33.33
C LEU A 187 -22.42 -16.16 -34.80
N ALA A 188 -22.05 -14.94 -35.16
CA ALA A 188 -22.09 -14.45 -36.52
C ALA A 188 -21.15 -15.24 -37.44
N GLU A 189 -19.95 -15.61 -36.98
CA GLU A 189 -19.04 -16.49 -37.73
C GLU A 189 -19.62 -17.88 -38.03
N LYS A 190 -20.57 -18.35 -37.21
CA LYS A 190 -21.25 -19.63 -37.34
C LYS A 190 -22.61 -19.51 -38.03
N ASP A 191 -22.95 -18.33 -38.58
CA ASP A 191 -24.25 -18.01 -39.16
C ASP A 191 -25.43 -18.28 -38.21
N GLN A 192 -25.22 -18.10 -36.90
CA GLN A 192 -26.24 -18.28 -35.86
C GLN A 192 -26.92 -16.96 -35.50
N PRO A 193 -28.21 -16.96 -35.12
CA PRO A 193 -28.91 -15.75 -34.70
C PRO A 193 -28.35 -15.21 -33.37
N TYR A 194 -28.15 -13.90 -33.28
CA TYR A 194 -27.54 -13.24 -32.11
C TYR A 194 -28.39 -12.08 -31.54
N ASP A 195 -29.66 -11.97 -31.91
CA ASP A 195 -30.58 -10.93 -31.41
C ASP A 195 -30.89 -11.01 -29.90
N GLU A 196 -30.96 -12.22 -29.34
CA GLU A 196 -31.17 -12.42 -27.91
C GLU A 196 -29.92 -11.99 -27.11
N PRO A 197 -28.68 -12.41 -27.46
CA PRO A 197 -27.45 -11.88 -26.89
C PRO A 197 -27.34 -10.34 -26.91
N ILE A 198 -27.77 -9.66 -27.99
CA ILE A 198 -27.79 -8.19 -28.04
C ILE A 198 -28.65 -7.61 -26.91
N SER A 199 -29.79 -8.23 -26.60
CA SER A 199 -30.65 -7.79 -25.49
C SER A 199 -29.95 -7.86 -24.14
N GLY A 200 -29.09 -8.86 -23.94
CA GLY A 200 -28.26 -9.00 -22.75
C GLY A 200 -27.18 -7.92 -22.65
N ILE A 201 -26.61 -7.51 -23.78
CA ILE A 201 -25.64 -6.42 -23.86
C ILE A 201 -26.30 -5.08 -23.50
N LEU A 202 -27.47 -4.79 -24.08
CA LEU A 202 -28.23 -3.57 -23.77
C LEU A 202 -28.62 -3.49 -22.28
N ALA A 203 -28.91 -4.61 -21.64
CA ALA A 203 -29.19 -4.66 -20.20
C ALA A 203 -27.96 -4.32 -19.36
N ARG A 204 -26.77 -4.81 -19.73
CA ARG A 204 -25.50 -4.47 -19.05
C ARG A 204 -25.12 -3.01 -19.24
N LEU A 205 -25.25 -2.50 -20.49
CA LEU A 205 -25.01 -1.09 -20.78
C LEU A 205 -25.91 -0.19 -19.92
N ALA A 206 -27.20 -0.51 -19.81
CA ALA A 206 -28.12 0.24 -18.96
C ALA A 206 -27.74 0.19 -17.47
N ASP A 207 -27.26 -0.96 -16.98
CA ASP A 207 -26.78 -1.09 -15.59
C ASP A 207 -25.57 -0.19 -15.32
N THR A 208 -24.62 -0.18 -16.26
CA THR A 208 -23.42 0.67 -16.21
C THR A 208 -23.77 2.14 -16.27
N LEU A 209 -24.66 2.56 -17.18
CA LEU A 209 -25.15 3.93 -17.24
C LEU A 209 -25.91 4.34 -15.97
N GLY A 210 -26.60 3.40 -15.34
CA GLY A 210 -27.22 3.57 -14.04
C GLY A 210 -26.20 3.97 -12.96
N ASP A 211 -24.97 3.45 -13.00
CA ASP A 211 -23.92 3.74 -12.01
C ASP A 211 -23.08 5.00 -12.31
N VAL A 212 -23.16 5.56 -13.52
CA VAL A 212 -22.49 6.81 -13.91
C VAL A 212 -22.96 7.98 -13.02
N PRO A 213 -22.10 8.92 -12.61
CA PRO A 213 -22.53 10.10 -11.86
C PRO A 213 -23.68 10.84 -12.56
N GLU A 214 -24.62 11.36 -11.77
CA GLU A 214 -25.82 12.03 -12.26
C GLU A 214 -25.53 13.15 -13.27
N GLU A 215 -24.57 14.02 -12.95
CA GLU A 215 -24.15 15.14 -13.79
C GLU A 215 -23.74 14.68 -15.21
N VAL A 216 -23.01 13.57 -15.31
CA VAL A 216 -22.52 13.03 -16.58
C VAL A 216 -23.67 12.36 -17.32
N LEU A 217 -24.50 11.60 -16.62
CA LEU A 217 -25.62 10.91 -17.25
C LEU A 217 -26.68 11.89 -17.79
N LEU A 218 -27.01 12.98 -17.07
CA LEU A 218 -27.98 13.97 -17.54
C LEU A 218 -27.58 14.63 -18.87
N ASN A 219 -26.27 14.73 -19.13
CA ASN A 219 -25.74 15.22 -20.40
C ASN A 219 -25.85 14.17 -21.52
N ALA A 220 -25.66 12.88 -21.21
CA ALA A 220 -25.69 11.80 -22.20
C ALA A 220 -27.09 11.24 -22.49
N PHE A 221 -28.01 11.33 -21.51
CA PHE A 221 -29.34 10.75 -21.54
C PHE A 221 -30.23 11.21 -22.72
N PRO A 222 -30.25 12.49 -23.13
CA PRO A 222 -31.06 12.94 -24.27
C PRO A 222 -30.72 12.20 -25.57
N SER A 223 -29.45 11.82 -25.74
CA SER A 223 -28.91 11.18 -26.93
C SER A 223 -29.13 9.66 -26.97
N LEU A 224 -29.76 9.09 -25.94
CA LEU A 224 -30.13 7.68 -25.90
C LEU A 224 -31.40 7.41 -26.71
N ASP A 225 -31.50 6.22 -27.32
CA ASP A 225 -32.75 5.77 -27.90
C ASP A 225 -33.80 5.42 -26.82
N ALA A 226 -35.07 5.33 -27.22
CA ALA A 226 -36.17 5.08 -26.31
C ALA A 226 -36.04 3.78 -25.50
N ASP A 227 -35.53 2.67 -26.05
CA ASP A 227 -35.35 1.41 -25.32
C ASP A 227 -34.29 1.57 -24.23
N LEU A 228 -33.16 2.20 -24.54
CA LEU A 228 -32.11 2.49 -23.55
C LEU A 228 -32.59 3.49 -22.48
N LYS A 229 -33.33 4.55 -22.84
CA LYS A 229 -33.94 5.47 -21.88
C LYS A 229 -34.81 4.71 -20.87
N ILE A 230 -35.69 3.83 -21.36
CA ILE A 230 -36.56 2.99 -20.51
C ILE A 230 -35.73 2.08 -19.59
N ARG A 231 -34.68 1.44 -20.11
CA ARG A 231 -33.82 0.54 -19.32
C ARG A 231 -33.05 1.29 -18.24
N VAL A 232 -32.46 2.44 -18.55
CA VAL A 232 -31.69 3.26 -17.59
C VAL A 232 -32.60 3.78 -16.48
N LEU A 233 -33.79 4.28 -16.82
CA LEU A 233 -34.81 4.67 -15.85
C LEU A 233 -35.19 3.48 -14.96
N SER A 234 -35.39 2.29 -15.56
CA SER A 234 -35.71 1.06 -14.83
C SER A 234 -34.61 0.63 -13.85
N VAL A 235 -33.33 0.74 -14.24
CA VAL A 235 -32.18 0.45 -13.37
C VAL A 235 -32.13 1.40 -12.19
N CYS A 236 -32.28 2.72 -12.43
CA CYS A 236 -32.27 3.71 -11.35
C CYS A 236 -33.42 3.47 -10.36
N TYR A 237 -34.61 3.13 -10.87
CA TYR A 237 -35.76 2.76 -10.05
C TYR A 237 -35.50 1.52 -9.18
N GLN A 238 -34.97 0.45 -9.80
CA GLN A 238 -34.65 -0.79 -9.08
C GLN A 238 -33.60 -0.57 -7.98
N LYS A 239 -32.50 0.12 -8.30
CA LYS A 239 -31.44 0.43 -7.33
C LYS A 239 -31.93 1.37 -6.23
N GLY A 240 -32.86 2.29 -6.53
CA GLY A 240 -33.54 3.10 -5.53
C GLY A 240 -34.38 2.30 -4.54
N GLY A 241 -34.96 1.17 -4.97
CA GLY A 241 -35.74 0.26 -4.13
C GLY A 241 -34.91 -0.84 -3.44
N GLU A 242 -33.61 -0.95 -3.70
CA GLU A 242 -32.81 -2.11 -3.28
C GLU A 242 -32.41 -2.05 -1.80
N ALA A 243 -32.96 -2.96 -0.99
CA ALA A 243 -32.73 -2.99 0.47
C ALA A 243 -31.26 -3.17 0.88
N GLY A 244 -30.41 -3.68 -0.02
CA GLY A 244 -28.97 -3.82 0.19
C GLY A 244 -28.18 -2.51 0.17
N PHE A 245 -28.75 -1.43 -0.36
CA PHE A 245 -28.11 -0.12 -0.39
C PHE A 245 -28.46 0.74 0.84
N SER A 246 -27.51 1.61 1.21
CA SER A 246 -27.75 2.60 2.27
C SER A 246 -28.91 3.52 1.88
N LEU A 247 -29.60 4.09 2.88
CA LEU A 247 -30.71 5.01 2.63
C LEU A 247 -30.28 6.16 1.70
N ARG A 248 -29.12 6.75 1.97
CA ARG A 248 -28.52 7.78 1.12
C ARG A 248 -28.36 7.33 -0.33
N ARG A 249 -27.76 6.16 -0.57
CA ARG A 249 -27.52 5.67 -1.93
C ARG A 249 -28.83 5.35 -2.68
N ARG A 250 -29.85 4.88 -1.96
CA ARG A 250 -31.19 4.68 -2.50
C ARG A 250 -31.84 6.01 -2.89
N THR A 251 -31.77 7.02 -2.02
CA THR A 251 -32.24 8.38 -2.31
C THR A 251 -31.50 8.97 -3.52
N ASP A 252 -30.17 8.86 -3.60
CA ASP A 252 -29.37 9.35 -4.72
C ASP A 252 -29.85 8.75 -6.07
N PHE A 253 -30.20 7.46 -6.12
CA PHE A 253 -30.74 6.83 -7.34
C PHE A 253 -32.16 7.31 -7.70
N LEU A 254 -32.96 7.68 -6.71
CA LEU A 254 -34.32 8.16 -6.92
C LEU A 254 -34.34 9.62 -7.35
N GLU A 255 -33.52 10.46 -6.74
CA GLU A 255 -33.30 11.85 -7.19
C GLU A 255 -32.80 11.85 -8.64
N LYS A 256 -31.78 11.05 -8.94
CA LYS A 256 -31.28 10.85 -10.30
C LYS A 256 -32.38 10.41 -11.27
N LEU A 257 -33.26 9.50 -10.86
CA LEU A 257 -34.38 9.05 -11.68
C LEU A 257 -35.35 10.20 -12.01
N LEU A 258 -35.68 11.04 -11.02
CA LEU A 258 -36.55 12.21 -11.22
C LEU A 258 -35.90 13.22 -12.17
N TRP A 259 -34.61 13.50 -12.02
CA TRP A 259 -33.87 14.39 -12.93
C TRP A 259 -33.81 13.88 -14.36
N LEU A 260 -33.70 12.56 -14.57
CA LEU A 260 -33.79 11.98 -15.91
C LEU A 260 -35.18 12.14 -16.51
N PHE A 261 -36.25 12.09 -15.70
CA PHE A 261 -37.60 12.40 -16.18
C PHE A 261 -37.77 13.88 -16.52
N VAL A 262 -37.24 14.81 -15.71
CA VAL A 262 -37.19 16.24 -16.07
C VAL A 262 -36.52 16.39 -17.44
N ARG A 263 -35.35 15.77 -17.61
CA ARG A 263 -34.59 15.84 -18.86
C ARG A 263 -35.30 15.17 -20.05
N LEU A 264 -36.07 14.12 -19.81
CA LEU A 264 -36.89 13.46 -20.83
C LEU A 264 -38.00 14.39 -21.33
N PHE A 265 -38.68 15.09 -20.42
CA PHE A 265 -39.79 15.98 -20.76
C PHE A 265 -39.36 17.33 -21.35
N ASP A 266 -38.09 17.73 -21.18
CA ASP A 266 -37.47 18.84 -21.92
C ASP A 266 -37.27 18.51 -23.42
N GLY A 267 -37.31 17.23 -23.80
CA GLY A 267 -37.04 16.73 -25.15
C GLY A 267 -38.28 16.61 -26.04
N ASP A 268 -38.34 15.56 -26.86
CA ASP A 268 -39.47 15.28 -27.74
C ASP A 268 -40.68 14.77 -26.92
N GLU A 269 -41.81 15.50 -26.96
CA GLU A 269 -42.99 15.18 -26.16
C GLU A 269 -43.64 13.84 -26.54
N THR A 270 -43.51 13.40 -27.79
CA THR A 270 -44.08 12.13 -28.26
C THR A 270 -43.25 10.95 -27.76
N GLU A 271 -41.92 11.06 -27.87
CA GLU A 271 -40.98 10.08 -27.32
C GLU A 271 -41.10 10.00 -25.80
N ALA A 272 -41.09 11.15 -25.12
CA ALA A 272 -41.21 11.24 -23.67
C ALA A 272 -42.47 10.56 -23.15
N LYS A 273 -43.60 10.78 -23.83
CA LYS A 273 -44.85 10.11 -23.53
C LYS A 273 -44.77 8.59 -23.72
N GLY A 274 -44.18 8.12 -24.82
CA GLY A 274 -44.02 6.69 -25.07
C GLY A 274 -43.13 6.00 -24.03
N VAL A 275 -41.99 6.62 -23.69
CA VAL A 275 -41.08 6.14 -22.63
C VAL A 275 -41.79 6.12 -21.27
N PHE A 276 -42.53 7.18 -20.94
CA PHE A 276 -43.29 7.27 -19.70
C PHE A 276 -44.39 6.21 -19.61
N ASP A 277 -45.17 6.00 -20.67
CA ASP A 277 -46.25 5.00 -20.70
C ASP A 277 -45.71 3.58 -20.47
N ILE A 278 -44.61 3.21 -21.14
CA ILE A 278 -43.95 1.91 -20.95
C ILE A 278 -43.36 1.78 -19.54
N PHE A 279 -42.74 2.84 -19.02
CA PHE A 279 -42.21 2.85 -17.65
C PHE A 279 -43.32 2.68 -16.62
N LYS A 280 -44.40 3.44 -16.76
CA LYS A 280 -45.61 3.39 -15.91
C LYS A 280 -46.22 2.00 -15.91
N ASP A 281 -46.40 1.39 -17.07
CA ASP A 281 -47.01 0.06 -17.19
C ASP A 281 -46.13 -1.02 -16.54
N ARG A 282 -44.81 -0.82 -16.53
CA ARG A 282 -43.84 -1.77 -15.95
C ARG A 282 -43.65 -1.63 -14.44
N TRP A 283 -43.58 -0.41 -13.92
CA TRP A 283 -43.16 -0.14 -12.53
C TRP A 283 -44.23 0.53 -11.66
N GLY A 284 -45.25 1.13 -12.27
CA GLY A 284 -46.20 2.02 -11.61
C GLY A 284 -45.59 3.38 -11.27
N LEU A 285 -46.43 4.29 -10.75
CA LEU A 285 -46.05 5.67 -10.42
C LEU A 285 -46.13 5.98 -8.92
N VAL A 286 -46.70 5.08 -8.12
CA VAL A 286 -46.99 5.30 -6.70
C VAL A 286 -45.74 5.75 -5.93
N TYR A 287 -44.63 5.06 -6.16
CA TYR A 287 -43.37 5.36 -5.48
C TYR A 287 -42.77 6.71 -5.90
N LEU A 288 -42.85 7.06 -7.19
CA LEU A 288 -42.39 8.36 -7.69
C LEU A 288 -43.26 9.52 -7.20
N PHE A 289 -44.57 9.31 -7.12
CA PHE A 289 -45.51 10.33 -6.64
C PHE A 289 -45.30 10.60 -5.16
N ARG A 290 -44.97 9.56 -4.37
CA ARG A 290 -44.59 9.72 -2.97
C ARG A 290 -43.32 10.59 -2.81
N GLU A 291 -42.31 10.37 -3.64
CA GLU A 291 -41.07 11.19 -3.60
C GLU A 291 -41.34 12.65 -4.01
N LEU A 292 -42.30 12.90 -4.90
CA LEU A 292 -42.74 14.24 -5.29
C LEU A 292 -43.81 14.84 -4.35
N GLU A 293 -44.08 14.21 -3.21
CA GLU A 293 -45.12 14.60 -2.24
C GLU A 293 -46.53 14.73 -2.84
N ILE A 294 -46.82 14.03 -3.94
CA ILE A 294 -48.12 14.01 -4.61
C ILE A 294 -49.02 12.95 -3.92
N PRO A 295 -50.18 13.31 -3.35
CA PRO A 295 -51.05 12.35 -2.69
C PRO A 295 -51.55 11.26 -3.64
N GLU A 296 -51.54 9.99 -3.21
CA GLU A 296 -52.00 8.84 -4.03
C GLU A 296 -53.46 8.97 -4.50
N THR A 297 -54.32 9.63 -3.72
CA THR A 297 -55.71 9.96 -4.11
C THR A 297 -55.80 10.81 -5.37
N SER A 298 -54.71 11.49 -5.75
CA SER A 298 -54.64 12.30 -6.96
C SER A 298 -54.63 11.47 -8.24
N LEU A 299 -54.39 10.15 -8.15
CA LEU A 299 -54.40 9.20 -9.27
C LEU A 299 -55.71 8.41 -9.40
N GLU A 300 -56.57 8.41 -8.38
CA GLU A 300 -57.81 7.60 -8.38
C GLU A 300 -58.81 8.11 -9.43
N GLY A 301 -59.17 7.25 -10.39
CA GLY A 301 -60.19 7.54 -11.41
C GLY A 301 -59.72 8.42 -12.58
N LYS A 302 -58.43 8.77 -12.63
CA LYS A 302 -57.85 9.60 -13.70
C LYS A 302 -57.34 8.79 -14.88
N ASP A 303 -57.43 9.38 -16.07
CA ASP A 303 -56.93 8.74 -17.28
C ASP A 303 -55.39 8.83 -17.39
N PRO A 304 -54.74 8.04 -18.27
CA PRO A 304 -53.29 8.07 -18.42
C PRO A 304 -52.71 9.44 -18.83
N ARG A 305 -53.49 10.29 -19.49
CA ARG A 305 -53.05 11.65 -19.88
C ARG A 305 -53.08 12.58 -18.68
N GLU A 306 -54.11 12.49 -17.85
CA GLU A 306 -54.22 13.23 -16.60
C GLU A 306 -53.11 12.82 -15.62
N ALA A 307 -52.78 11.54 -15.53
CA ALA A 307 -51.66 11.06 -14.70
C ALA A 307 -50.30 11.61 -15.15
N LEU A 308 -50.06 11.69 -16.47
CA LEU A 308 -48.86 12.29 -17.03
C LEU A 308 -48.76 13.79 -16.70
N GLU A 309 -49.85 14.54 -16.84
CA GLU A 309 -49.84 15.98 -16.54
C GLU A 309 -49.64 16.28 -15.05
N ILE A 310 -50.18 15.45 -14.15
CA ILE A 310 -49.92 15.55 -12.71
C ILE A 310 -48.46 15.29 -12.39
N PHE A 311 -47.88 14.26 -13.03
CA PHE A 311 -46.47 13.93 -12.84
C PHE A 311 -45.56 15.06 -13.35
N LYS A 312 -45.84 15.62 -14.53
CA LYS A 312 -45.13 16.79 -15.07
C LYS A 312 -45.21 17.98 -14.11
N GLU A 313 -46.37 18.24 -13.52
CA GLU A 313 -46.53 19.37 -12.59
C GLU A 313 -45.75 19.15 -11.29
N GLY A 314 -45.75 17.94 -10.73
CA GLY A 314 -44.92 17.60 -9.56
C GLY A 314 -43.42 17.71 -9.85
N LEU A 315 -42.98 17.32 -11.05
CA LEU A 315 -41.59 17.48 -11.49
C LEU A 315 -41.16 18.95 -11.61
N LYS A 316 -42.07 19.87 -11.97
CA LYS A 316 -41.76 21.31 -11.97
C LYS A 316 -41.51 21.85 -10.57
N HIS A 317 -42.29 21.42 -9.58
CA HIS A 317 -42.04 21.82 -8.19
C HIS A 317 -40.71 21.27 -7.68
N PHE A 318 -40.39 20.01 -8.02
CA PHE A 318 -39.09 19.40 -7.71
C PHE A 318 -37.92 20.18 -8.33
N SER A 319 -38.05 20.66 -9.57
CA SER A 319 -37.00 21.45 -10.22
C SER A 319 -36.94 22.92 -9.78
N GLU A 320 -38.02 23.48 -9.24
CA GLU A 320 -38.07 24.86 -8.71
C GLU A 320 -37.49 25.00 -7.29
N ASP A 321 -37.59 23.97 -6.44
CA ASP A 321 -36.94 23.94 -5.10
C ASP A 321 -35.40 23.97 -5.17
N GLU A 322 -34.86 23.83 -6.38
CA GLU A 322 -33.45 23.70 -6.71
C GLU A 322 -32.66 25.02 -6.82
N ALA A 323 -33.27 26.17 -6.50
CA ALA A 323 -32.52 27.44 -6.38
C ALA A 323 -31.42 27.39 -5.27
N ARG A 324 -31.38 26.32 -4.46
CA ARG A 324 -30.32 26.06 -3.46
C ARG A 324 -29.16 25.20 -3.96
N ILE A 325 -29.21 24.64 -5.17
CA ILE A 325 -28.10 23.92 -5.82
C ILE A 325 -27.39 24.84 -6.84
N SER A 326 -27.61 26.15 -6.80
CA SER A 326 -26.80 27.14 -7.55
C SER A 326 -25.36 27.30 -7.02
N HIS A 327 -24.83 26.36 -6.23
CA HIS A 327 -23.40 26.23 -5.93
C HIS A 327 -22.93 24.85 -6.41
N PHE A 328 -23.18 24.54 -7.67
CA PHE A 328 -22.33 23.62 -8.40
C PHE A 328 -20.91 24.20 -8.34
N PRO A 329 -19.92 23.52 -7.73
CA PRO A 329 -18.58 23.73 -8.20
C PRO A 329 -18.65 23.37 -9.67
N TYR A 330 -18.44 24.37 -10.54
CA TYR A 330 -17.86 24.14 -11.85
C TYR A 330 -17.00 22.88 -11.75
N VAL A 331 -17.19 21.90 -12.64
CA VAL A 331 -16.08 21.03 -13.05
C VAL A 331 -14.89 21.95 -13.03
N ARG A 332 -13.88 21.69 -12.19
CA ARG A 332 -12.66 22.48 -12.26
C ARG A 332 -12.27 22.35 -13.73
N GLU A 333 -12.52 23.40 -14.53
CA GLU A 333 -11.56 23.79 -15.52
C GLU A 333 -10.27 23.68 -14.75
N ALA A 334 -9.44 22.71 -15.14
CA ALA A 334 -8.12 22.52 -14.57
C ALA A 334 -7.63 23.92 -14.31
N GLN A 335 -7.45 24.29 -13.02
CA GLN A 335 -7.08 25.66 -12.66
C GLN A 335 -6.06 26.05 -13.71
N PRO A 336 -6.31 27.10 -14.53
CA PRO A 336 -5.30 27.58 -15.43
C PRO A 336 -4.07 27.67 -14.57
N LEU A 337 -3.02 26.92 -14.93
CA LEU A 337 -1.71 27.07 -14.34
C LEU A 337 -1.55 28.57 -14.20
N ALA A 338 -1.47 29.03 -12.94
CA ALA A 338 -1.58 30.42 -12.52
C ALA A 338 -1.40 31.31 -13.71
N ASP A 339 -2.49 31.92 -14.21
CA ASP A 339 -2.54 32.68 -15.45
C ASP A 339 -1.10 33.02 -15.84
N LEU A 340 -0.58 32.32 -16.86
CA LEU A 340 0.12 33.08 -17.86
C LEU A 340 -0.94 34.12 -18.23
N THR A 341 -0.96 35.24 -17.50
CA THR A 341 -1.45 36.49 -18.05
C THR A 341 -0.78 36.43 -19.40
N PRO A 342 -1.53 36.28 -20.51
CA PRO A 342 -0.93 36.51 -21.81
C PRO A 342 -0.26 37.85 -21.58
N SER A 343 1.09 37.85 -21.59
CA SER A 343 1.89 39.05 -21.41
C SER A 343 1.11 40.09 -22.18
N ALA A 344 0.53 41.08 -21.48
CA ALA A 344 -0.50 41.95 -22.03
C ALA A 344 -0.13 42.21 -23.49
N PRO A 345 -1.02 41.89 -24.46
CA PRO A 345 -0.66 41.62 -25.85
C PRO A 345 0.48 42.54 -26.23
N PRO A 346 1.67 42.00 -26.54
CA PRO A 346 2.92 42.73 -26.42
C PRO A 346 2.70 44.10 -27.02
N LYS A 347 2.85 45.16 -26.19
CA LYS A 347 2.55 46.54 -26.61
C LYS A 347 3.25 46.92 -27.92
N LYS A 348 4.28 46.15 -28.26
CA LYS A 348 5.13 46.22 -29.44
C LYS A 348 4.85 45.04 -30.36
N SER A 349 4.76 45.30 -31.65
CA SER A 349 4.59 44.27 -32.67
C SER A 349 5.76 43.26 -32.67
N LEU A 350 5.55 42.04 -33.19
CA LEU A 350 6.63 41.03 -33.35
C LEU A 350 7.85 41.63 -34.07
N LYS A 351 7.62 42.50 -35.06
CA LYS A 351 8.68 43.20 -35.79
C LYS A 351 9.53 44.10 -34.89
N GLU A 352 8.91 44.85 -33.98
CA GLU A 352 9.62 45.72 -33.02
C GLU A 352 10.43 44.90 -32.01
N ARG A 353 9.89 43.77 -31.52
CA ARG A 353 10.60 42.87 -30.60
C ARG A 353 11.82 42.20 -31.25
N ILE A 354 11.73 41.82 -32.52
CA ILE A 354 12.87 41.30 -33.29
C ILE A 354 13.95 42.39 -33.43
N GLU A 355 13.55 43.65 -33.65
CA GLU A 355 14.48 44.78 -33.78
C GLU A 355 15.18 45.12 -32.45
N GLU A 356 14.49 44.96 -31.33
CA GLU A 356 15.07 45.08 -29.98
C GLU A 356 16.05 43.95 -29.70
N ALA A 357 15.66 42.70 -29.97
CA ALA A 357 16.51 41.52 -29.83
C ALA A 357 17.79 41.59 -30.68
N ARG A 358 17.73 42.26 -31.85
CA ARG A 358 18.90 42.48 -32.71
C ARG A 358 20.00 43.26 -31.99
N ASN A 359 19.62 44.21 -31.14
CA ASN A 359 20.54 45.13 -30.46
C ASN A 359 20.96 44.67 -29.06
N ASP A 360 20.66 43.43 -28.67
CA ASP A 360 20.59 43.01 -27.25
C ASP A 360 21.89 42.60 -26.52
N PRO A 361 23.15 42.69 -26.97
CA PRO A 361 24.27 41.82 -26.51
C PRO A 361 24.05 40.39 -25.90
N SER A 362 23.04 40.12 -25.07
CA SER A 362 22.87 38.88 -24.31
C SER A 362 22.31 37.71 -25.14
N ILE A 363 21.53 38.00 -26.19
CA ILE A 363 21.06 37.00 -27.16
C ILE A 363 22.23 36.57 -28.07
N PRO A 364 22.51 35.26 -28.23
CA PRO A 364 23.57 34.78 -29.12
C PRO A 364 23.43 35.26 -30.57
N LEU A 365 24.56 35.49 -31.25
CA LEU A 365 24.58 35.95 -32.66
C LEU A 365 23.75 35.02 -33.56
N GLN A 366 23.93 33.72 -33.41
CA GLN A 366 23.21 32.67 -34.13
C GLN A 366 21.69 32.83 -34.01
N ALA A 367 21.18 33.08 -32.79
CA ALA A 367 19.75 33.25 -32.54
C ALA A 367 19.21 34.53 -33.19
N ARG A 368 19.98 35.63 -33.18
CA ARG A 368 19.60 36.89 -33.85
C ARG A 368 19.53 36.75 -35.36
N GLU A 369 20.55 36.13 -35.95
CA GLU A 369 20.59 35.86 -37.40
C GLU A 369 19.42 34.97 -37.83
N LEU A 370 19.09 33.96 -37.01
CA LEU A 370 17.97 33.07 -37.27
C LEU A 370 16.61 33.78 -37.22
N MET A 371 16.42 34.69 -36.26
CA MET A 371 15.21 35.52 -36.18
C MET A 371 15.08 36.46 -37.39
N GLU A 372 16.16 37.13 -37.79
CA GLU A 372 16.16 38.05 -38.95
C GLU A 372 15.90 37.31 -40.27
N LYS A 373 16.57 36.17 -40.51
CA LYS A 373 16.38 35.35 -41.72
C LYS A 373 14.92 34.93 -41.91
N ASN A 374 14.21 34.65 -40.81
CA ASN A 374 12.84 34.15 -40.84
C ASN A 374 11.76 35.24 -40.65
N LYS A 375 12.15 36.50 -40.44
CA LYS A 375 11.23 37.65 -40.23
C LYS A 375 10.24 37.84 -41.38
N LEU A 376 10.66 37.60 -42.63
CA LEU A 376 9.81 37.70 -43.82
C LEU A 376 8.91 36.46 -44.00
N HIS A 377 9.40 35.28 -43.62
CA HIS A 377 8.67 34.02 -43.71
C HIS A 377 7.51 33.92 -42.70
N ALA A 378 7.56 34.71 -41.62
CA ALA A 378 6.51 34.83 -40.60
C ALA A 378 5.17 35.43 -41.12
N VAL A 379 5.12 35.99 -42.35
CA VAL A 379 3.93 36.68 -42.90
C VAL A 379 3.14 35.82 -43.92
N GLY A 380 3.62 34.63 -44.31
CA GLY A 380 3.00 33.75 -45.32
C GLY A 380 2.11 32.61 -44.77
N HIS A 381 1.69 31.66 -45.62
CA HIS A 381 0.90 30.47 -45.22
C HIS A 381 1.62 29.56 -44.20
N SER A 382 2.96 29.49 -44.22
CA SER A 382 3.78 28.84 -43.19
C SER A 382 4.17 29.79 -42.04
N GLY A 383 3.67 31.02 -42.07
CA GLY A 383 3.99 32.11 -41.14
C GLY A 383 3.74 31.81 -39.66
N PRO A 384 2.70 31.06 -39.27
CA PRO A 384 2.49 30.68 -37.88
C PRO A 384 3.66 29.89 -37.28
N LYS A 385 4.23 28.92 -38.02
CA LYS A 385 5.37 28.10 -37.53
C LYS A 385 6.64 28.94 -37.32
N TYR A 386 6.96 29.83 -38.26
CA TYR A 386 8.11 30.73 -38.13
C TYR A 386 7.89 31.78 -37.03
N SER A 387 6.65 32.23 -36.84
CA SER A 387 6.30 33.13 -35.74
C SER A 387 6.48 32.45 -34.40
N GLU A 388 6.06 31.19 -34.24
CA GLU A 388 6.22 30.41 -33.02
C GLU A 388 7.69 30.10 -32.70
N LEU A 389 8.50 29.79 -33.71
CA LEU A 389 9.96 29.66 -33.55
C LEU A 389 10.59 30.96 -33.02
N ILE A 390 10.26 32.10 -33.65
CA ILE A 390 10.79 33.40 -33.23
C ILE A 390 10.31 33.76 -31.83
N GLU A 391 9.04 33.53 -31.51
CA GLU A 391 8.50 33.76 -30.16
C GLU A 391 9.20 32.88 -29.13
N THR A 392 9.51 31.63 -29.45
CA THR A 392 10.26 30.72 -28.56
C THR A 392 11.68 31.24 -28.32
N LEU A 393 12.39 31.66 -29.39
CA LEU A 393 13.74 32.23 -29.26
C LEU A 393 13.75 33.52 -28.43
N LEU A 394 12.71 34.34 -28.53
CA LEU A 394 12.53 35.55 -27.72
C LEU A 394 12.14 35.24 -26.27
N ALA A 395 11.50 34.10 -26.01
CA ALA A 395 11.08 33.68 -24.68
C ALA A 395 12.21 33.07 -23.85
N ILE A 396 13.26 32.54 -24.48
CA ILE A 396 14.45 32.05 -23.78
C ILE A 396 15.12 33.22 -23.04
N PRO A 397 15.44 33.06 -21.74
CA PRO A 397 15.93 34.16 -20.90
C PRO A 397 17.44 34.41 -21.07
N TRP A 398 17.90 34.62 -22.31
CA TRP A 398 19.31 34.77 -22.66
C TRP A 398 20.06 35.74 -21.72
N GLY A 399 21.20 35.28 -21.17
CA GLY A 399 22.06 36.05 -20.28
C GLY A 399 21.45 36.47 -18.92
N LYS A 400 20.19 36.11 -18.62
CA LYS A 400 19.55 36.46 -17.34
C LYS A 400 19.95 35.48 -16.25
N ILE A 401 20.77 35.94 -15.31
CA ILE A 401 21.23 35.16 -14.15
C ILE A 401 20.65 35.77 -12.88
N GLN A 402 20.04 34.94 -12.03
CA GLN A 402 19.55 35.35 -10.71
C GLN A 402 20.66 35.27 -9.67
N LYS A 403 20.90 36.37 -8.96
CA LYS A 403 21.87 36.41 -7.87
C LYS A 403 21.34 35.70 -6.63
N ILE A 404 22.22 34.97 -5.94
CA ILE A 404 21.91 34.30 -4.67
C ILE A 404 22.23 35.26 -3.52
N GLY A 405 21.21 35.71 -2.79
CA GLY A 405 21.34 36.68 -1.68
C GLY A 405 21.38 36.05 -0.29
N VAL A 406 21.22 34.73 -0.18
CA VAL A 406 21.11 33.99 1.09
C VAL A 406 22.51 33.69 1.63
N SER A 407 22.72 33.75 2.95
CA SER A 407 23.99 33.36 3.58
C SER A 407 24.11 31.83 3.68
N ALA A 408 25.34 31.30 3.73
CA ALA A 408 25.55 29.87 3.91
C ALA A 408 24.88 29.34 5.21
N GLU A 409 24.96 30.11 6.29
CA GLU A 409 24.35 29.77 7.58
C GLU A 409 22.81 29.75 7.51
N ASP A 410 22.20 30.70 6.79
CA ASP A 410 20.75 30.73 6.59
C ASP A 410 20.28 29.59 5.68
N PHE A 411 21.09 29.21 4.68
CA PHE A 411 20.82 28.08 3.80
C PHE A 411 20.81 26.76 4.59
N GLU A 412 21.82 26.51 5.42
CA GLU A 412 21.93 25.33 6.29
C GLU A 412 20.74 25.25 7.26
N LYS A 413 20.48 26.34 8.01
CA LYS A 413 19.30 26.43 8.90
C LYS A 413 17.99 26.22 8.15
N GLY A 414 17.92 26.67 6.90
CA GLY A 414 16.76 26.48 6.02
C GLY A 414 16.51 25.02 5.65
N LEU A 415 17.57 24.26 5.37
CA LEU A 415 17.49 22.82 5.12
C LEU A 415 17.10 22.03 6.38
N ASP A 416 17.63 22.41 7.54
CA ASP A 416 17.28 21.76 8.81
C ASP A 416 15.83 22.00 9.23
N ARG A 417 15.28 23.18 8.94
CA ARG A 417 13.87 23.47 9.20
C ARG A 417 12.92 22.69 8.30
N SER A 418 13.35 22.32 7.10
CA SER A 418 12.47 21.70 6.10
C SER A 418 12.52 20.17 6.13
N HIS A 419 13.64 19.59 6.58
CA HIS A 419 13.84 18.14 6.67
C HIS A 419 14.52 17.78 7.99
N TYR A 420 13.96 16.81 8.70
CA TYR A 420 14.59 16.22 9.88
C TYR A 420 15.59 15.12 9.49
N GLY A 421 16.69 14.99 10.24
CA GLY A 421 17.73 13.99 9.98
C GLY A 421 18.56 14.31 8.73
N LEU A 422 18.99 13.26 8.01
CA LEU A 422 19.79 13.37 6.77
C LEU A 422 21.10 14.17 6.94
N GLN A 423 21.79 14.00 8.06
CA GLN A 423 22.98 14.80 8.39
C GLN A 423 24.06 14.72 7.30
N LYS A 424 24.51 13.50 6.94
CA LYS A 424 25.52 13.30 5.89
C LYS A 424 25.09 13.90 4.52
N PRO A 425 23.88 13.63 3.98
CA PRO A 425 23.41 14.31 2.77
C PRO A 425 23.43 15.84 2.86
N LYS A 426 22.94 16.39 3.97
CA LYS A 426 22.87 17.84 4.16
C LYS A 426 24.26 18.47 4.25
N GLU A 427 25.20 17.85 4.94
CA GLU A 427 26.60 18.31 5.00
C GLU A 427 27.19 18.41 3.58
N ILE A 428 27.07 17.37 2.75
CA ILE A 428 27.56 17.38 1.36
C ILE A 428 26.93 18.51 0.55
N ILE A 429 25.60 18.67 0.65
CA ILE A 429 24.85 19.72 -0.03
C ILE A 429 25.29 21.10 0.46
N CYS A 430 25.43 21.29 1.76
CA CYS A 430 25.86 22.55 2.37
C CYS A 430 27.28 22.91 1.96
N ASP A 431 28.22 21.97 1.94
CA ASP A 431 29.61 22.19 1.52
C ASP A 431 29.65 22.72 0.08
N PHE A 432 28.89 22.10 -0.83
CA PHE A 432 28.83 22.53 -2.22
C PHE A 432 28.17 23.91 -2.36
N PHE A 433 26.94 24.07 -1.84
CA PHE A 433 26.17 25.29 -2.07
C PHE A 433 26.70 26.48 -1.28
N SER A 434 27.42 26.29 -0.18
CA SER A 434 28.14 27.38 0.51
C SER A 434 29.24 27.99 -0.36
N ASN A 435 29.98 27.16 -1.10
CA ASN A 435 30.96 27.62 -2.07
C ASN A 435 30.28 28.36 -3.23
N LEU A 436 29.15 27.84 -3.73
CA LEU A 436 28.35 28.51 -4.76
C LEU A 436 27.90 29.91 -4.29
N ILE A 437 27.28 29.99 -3.11
CA ILE A 437 26.83 31.24 -2.49
C ILE A 437 27.99 32.23 -2.39
N TRP A 438 29.15 31.78 -1.88
CA TRP A 438 30.34 32.62 -1.74
C TRP A 438 30.80 33.21 -3.09
N ARG A 439 30.84 32.41 -4.16
CA ARG A 439 31.20 32.88 -5.51
C ARG A 439 30.24 33.94 -6.04
N TYR A 440 28.93 33.79 -5.80
CA TYR A 440 27.94 34.79 -6.21
C TYR A 440 28.03 36.09 -5.41
N GLN A 441 28.45 36.03 -4.14
CA GLN A 441 28.56 37.20 -3.27
C GLN A 441 29.86 38.00 -3.48
N GLN A 442 30.99 37.34 -3.81
CA GLN A 442 32.28 38.02 -4.01
C GLN A 442 32.44 38.71 -5.38
N ASN A 443 31.56 38.43 -6.35
CA ASN A 443 31.55 39.06 -7.67
C ASN A 443 30.95 40.48 -7.63
N HIS A 444 31.72 41.44 -7.11
CA HIS A 444 31.37 42.87 -7.01
C HIS A 444 31.90 43.75 -8.16
N GLY A 445 32.58 43.21 -9.17
CA GLY A 445 33.12 43.97 -10.32
C GLY A 445 32.59 43.46 -11.65
N GLY A 446 32.18 44.37 -12.56
CA GLY A 446 31.50 44.11 -13.82
C GLY A 446 32.24 43.31 -14.91
N ASP A 447 33.19 42.45 -14.56
CA ASP A 447 33.78 41.47 -15.48
C ASP A 447 33.02 40.15 -15.39
N SER A 448 31.98 40.04 -16.22
CA SER A 448 31.17 38.83 -16.44
C SER A 448 31.97 37.58 -16.85
N ALA A 449 33.26 37.73 -17.16
CA ALA A 449 34.13 36.65 -17.66
C ALA A 449 34.71 35.75 -16.56
N LEU A 450 34.61 36.13 -15.27
CA LEU A 450 35.13 35.35 -14.13
C LEU A 450 34.05 34.67 -13.29
N ALA A 451 32.77 34.79 -13.66
CA ALA A 451 31.74 33.84 -13.22
C ALA A 451 31.93 32.52 -13.99
N GLY A 452 32.98 31.77 -13.68
CA GLY A 452 33.24 30.46 -14.28
C GLY A 452 32.02 29.55 -14.10
N LYS A 453 31.74 28.74 -15.13
CA LYS A 453 30.64 27.75 -15.20
C LYS A 453 30.28 27.22 -13.81
N THR A 454 29.12 27.64 -13.28
CA THR A 454 28.72 27.28 -11.91
C THR A 454 27.85 26.03 -11.84
N GLY A 455 27.44 25.48 -12.99
CA GLY A 455 26.55 24.34 -13.07
C GLY A 455 27.14 23.08 -12.42
N SER A 456 26.26 22.27 -11.87
CA SER A 456 26.61 21.03 -11.18
C SER A 456 25.52 19.98 -11.37
N ALA A 457 25.89 18.71 -11.18
CA ALA A 457 24.99 17.58 -11.29
C ALA A 457 25.08 16.73 -10.01
N PHE A 458 23.94 16.51 -9.35
CA PHE A 458 23.80 15.62 -8.20
C PHE A 458 22.95 14.42 -8.56
N LEU A 459 23.29 13.26 -8.00
CA LEU A 459 22.46 12.06 -8.06
C LEU A 459 22.07 11.64 -6.65
N PHE A 460 20.82 11.91 -6.28
CA PHE A 460 20.24 11.51 -4.99
C PHE A 460 19.72 10.09 -5.10
N VAL A 461 20.33 9.17 -4.35
CA VAL A 461 19.97 7.75 -4.36
C VAL A 461 19.45 7.32 -3.01
N GLY A 462 18.35 6.59 -3.00
CA GLY A 462 17.82 6.03 -1.76
C GLY A 462 16.43 5.44 -1.98
N PRO A 463 15.88 4.69 -1.03
CA PRO A 463 14.58 4.04 -1.20
C PRO A 463 13.42 5.05 -1.39
N PRO A 464 12.24 4.60 -1.83
CA PRO A 464 11.09 5.48 -1.98
C PRO A 464 10.64 6.07 -0.63
N GLY A 465 10.22 7.33 -0.63
CA GLY A 465 9.66 8.00 0.55
C GLY A 465 10.69 8.61 1.52
N VAL A 466 12.01 8.56 1.24
CA VAL A 466 13.06 9.20 2.06
C VAL A 466 13.25 10.70 1.78
N GLY A 467 12.37 11.32 0.98
CA GLY A 467 12.39 12.76 0.75
C GLY A 467 13.40 13.27 -0.29
N LYS A 468 13.90 12.43 -1.22
CA LYS A 468 14.83 12.84 -2.30
C LYS A 468 14.36 14.10 -3.04
N THR A 469 13.16 14.04 -3.61
CA THR A 469 12.60 15.16 -4.38
C THR A 469 12.21 16.35 -3.49
N SER A 470 11.76 16.11 -2.25
CA SER A 470 11.45 17.22 -1.34
C SER A 470 12.71 17.96 -0.89
N LEU A 471 13.82 17.26 -0.72
CA LEU A 471 15.13 17.83 -0.42
C LEU A 471 15.62 18.68 -1.60
N ALA A 472 15.52 18.17 -2.84
CA ALA A 472 15.86 18.93 -4.05
C ALA A 472 15.05 20.24 -4.17
N ILE A 473 13.74 20.19 -3.93
CA ILE A 473 12.87 21.38 -3.93
C ILE A 473 13.26 22.34 -2.79
N SER A 474 13.63 21.82 -1.63
CA SER A 474 14.08 22.61 -0.49
C SER A 474 15.37 23.36 -0.78
N ILE A 475 16.32 22.76 -1.50
CA ILE A 475 17.55 23.42 -1.93
C ILE A 475 17.20 24.65 -2.78
N ALA A 476 16.39 24.47 -3.82
CA ALA A 476 15.98 25.58 -4.70
C ALA A 476 15.29 26.72 -3.93
N LYS A 477 14.35 26.38 -3.04
CA LYS A 477 13.62 27.36 -2.22
C LYS A 477 14.52 28.11 -1.25
N ASN A 478 15.44 27.43 -0.58
CA ASN A 478 16.34 28.07 0.38
C ASN A 478 17.44 28.90 -0.31
N LEU A 479 17.81 28.59 -1.56
CA LEU A 479 18.69 29.45 -2.36
C LEU A 479 17.95 30.65 -2.97
N GLY A 480 16.63 30.58 -3.07
CA GLY A 480 15.81 31.57 -3.77
C GLY A 480 15.95 31.48 -5.30
N ILE A 481 16.33 30.32 -5.83
CA ILE A 481 16.46 30.07 -7.27
C ILE A 481 15.23 29.27 -7.76
N PRO A 482 14.56 29.70 -8.85
CA PRO A 482 13.55 28.93 -9.55
C PRO A 482 13.99 27.52 -9.92
N TYR A 483 13.07 26.56 -9.86
CA TYR A 483 13.33 25.19 -10.29
C TYR A 483 12.31 24.70 -11.30
N HIS A 484 12.72 23.77 -12.15
CA HIS A 484 11.86 23.04 -13.06
C HIS A 484 11.94 21.54 -12.77
N LYS A 485 10.81 20.92 -12.46
CA LYS A 485 10.73 19.49 -12.17
C LYS A 485 10.28 18.72 -13.41
N MET A 486 10.97 17.63 -13.72
CA MET A 486 10.64 16.66 -14.78
C MET A 486 10.91 15.21 -14.34
N SER A 487 10.26 14.26 -14.99
CA SER A 487 10.48 12.82 -14.78
C SER A 487 11.31 12.28 -15.96
N LEU A 488 12.38 11.56 -15.66
CA LEU A 488 13.17 10.80 -16.64
C LEU A 488 12.62 9.37 -16.83
N GLY A 489 11.80 8.90 -15.89
CA GLY A 489 11.12 7.61 -15.98
C GLY A 489 10.14 7.59 -17.15
N GLY A 490 10.32 6.63 -18.06
CA GLY A 490 9.49 6.47 -19.25
C GLY A 490 9.94 7.27 -20.49
N MET A 491 11.03 8.05 -20.38
CA MET A 491 11.65 8.69 -21.55
C MET A 491 12.34 7.64 -22.42
N ARG A 492 11.86 7.52 -23.67
CA ARG A 492 12.36 6.52 -24.64
C ARG A 492 13.23 7.13 -25.73
N ASP A 493 13.05 8.42 -26.01
CA ASP A 493 13.69 9.10 -27.12
C ASP A 493 14.39 10.38 -26.65
N GLU A 494 15.41 10.79 -27.40
CA GLU A 494 16.10 12.07 -27.26
C GLU A 494 15.17 13.27 -27.44
N ALA A 495 14.10 13.11 -28.25
CA ALA A 495 13.14 14.16 -28.52
C ALA A 495 12.39 14.65 -27.27
N ASP A 496 12.28 13.83 -26.21
CA ASP A 496 11.64 14.25 -24.96
C ASP A 496 12.46 15.37 -24.27
N LEU A 497 13.79 15.32 -24.39
CA LEU A 497 14.71 16.32 -23.82
C LEU A 497 15.03 17.45 -24.80
N ARG A 498 15.19 17.16 -26.10
CA ARG A 498 15.59 18.13 -27.17
C ARG A 498 14.45 18.67 -28.03
N GLY A 499 13.24 18.15 -27.89
CA GLY A 499 12.12 18.49 -28.76
C GLY A 499 12.26 17.94 -30.18
N TYR A 500 11.38 18.41 -31.06
CA TYR A 500 11.41 18.07 -32.49
C TYR A 500 11.80 19.30 -33.32
N GLY A 501 12.34 19.09 -34.52
CA GLY A 501 12.64 20.18 -35.44
C GLY A 501 11.40 21.04 -35.72
N PHE A 502 11.53 22.38 -35.68
CA PHE A 502 10.38 23.30 -35.85
C PHE A 502 9.61 23.14 -37.17
N THR A 503 10.19 22.44 -38.15
CA THR A 503 9.56 22.12 -39.43
C THR A 503 8.45 21.08 -39.28
N TYR A 504 8.57 20.16 -38.31
CA TYR A 504 7.56 19.13 -38.02
C TYR A 504 6.26 19.78 -37.55
N GLU A 505 5.12 19.23 -37.96
CA GLU A 505 3.82 19.77 -37.56
C GLU A 505 3.55 19.47 -36.07
N GLY A 506 3.12 20.48 -35.32
CA GLY A 506 2.96 20.36 -33.85
C GLY A 506 4.26 20.26 -33.05
N SER A 507 5.42 20.51 -33.68
CA SER A 507 6.72 20.50 -32.99
C SER A 507 6.79 21.53 -31.87
N LYS A 508 7.50 21.16 -30.81
CA LYS A 508 7.71 21.99 -29.62
C LYS A 508 9.17 21.92 -29.18
N PRO A 509 9.66 22.97 -28.49
CA PRO A 509 10.95 22.92 -27.82
C PRO A 509 10.98 21.77 -26.81
N GLY A 510 12.15 21.19 -26.60
CA GLY A 510 12.36 20.12 -25.65
C GLY A 510 12.14 20.54 -24.21
N ALA A 511 12.04 19.56 -23.31
CA ALA A 511 11.71 19.82 -21.91
C ALA A 511 12.74 20.73 -21.20
N ILE A 512 14.01 20.73 -21.66
CA ILE A 512 15.06 21.62 -21.14
C ILE A 512 14.77 23.08 -21.49
N VAL A 513 14.56 23.41 -22.77
CA VAL A 513 14.26 24.78 -23.21
C VAL A 513 12.93 25.26 -22.63
N GLN A 514 11.91 24.40 -22.58
CA GLN A 514 10.66 24.73 -21.89
C GLN A 514 10.88 25.04 -20.40
N GLY A 515 11.77 24.32 -19.73
CA GLY A 515 12.14 24.57 -18.34
C GLY A 515 12.78 25.94 -18.16
N LEU A 516 13.72 26.33 -19.03
CA LEU A 516 14.35 27.65 -19.01
C LEU A 516 13.33 28.77 -19.20
N ILE A 517 12.42 28.62 -20.18
CA ILE A 517 11.36 29.59 -20.44
C ILE A 517 10.45 29.74 -19.21
N LYS A 518 10.06 28.63 -18.57
CA LYS A 518 9.22 28.64 -17.36
C LYS A 518 9.92 29.26 -16.15
N MET A 519 11.22 29.02 -15.99
CA MET A 519 12.01 29.58 -14.89
C MET A 519 12.38 31.05 -15.11
N GLY A 520 12.49 31.49 -16.37
CA GLY A 520 12.80 32.87 -16.74
C GLY A 520 14.26 33.29 -16.48
N ILE A 521 15.14 32.34 -16.17
CA ILE A 521 16.56 32.54 -15.85
C ILE A 521 17.43 31.39 -16.40
N MET A 522 18.73 31.64 -16.57
CA MET A 522 19.72 30.70 -17.13
C MET A 522 20.51 29.92 -16.06
N ASN A 523 20.29 30.20 -14.77
CA ASN A 523 20.93 29.49 -13.65
C ASN A 523 19.91 28.78 -12.74
N GLY A 524 18.81 28.31 -13.32
CA GLY A 524 17.76 27.57 -12.62
C GLY A 524 18.19 26.16 -12.21
N ILE A 525 17.39 25.53 -11.35
CA ILE A 525 17.60 24.15 -10.89
C ILE A 525 16.65 23.19 -11.62
N PHE A 526 17.20 22.22 -12.34
CA PHE A 526 16.44 21.11 -12.91
C PHE A 526 16.38 19.95 -11.93
N ILE A 527 15.18 19.51 -11.58
CA ILE A 527 14.95 18.34 -10.74
C ILE A 527 14.43 17.22 -11.65
N MET A 528 15.22 16.16 -11.78
CA MET A 528 15.02 15.06 -12.73
C MET A 528 14.76 13.76 -11.95
N ASP A 529 13.50 13.35 -11.82
CA ASP A 529 13.13 12.15 -11.04
C ASP A 529 13.25 10.85 -11.87
N GLU A 530 13.57 9.73 -11.22
CA GLU A 530 13.57 8.38 -11.78
C GLU A 530 14.66 8.09 -12.84
N ALA A 531 15.89 8.54 -12.59
CA ALA A 531 17.05 8.28 -13.47
C ALA A 531 17.41 6.79 -13.60
N ASP A 532 16.97 5.95 -12.64
CA ASP A 532 17.07 4.49 -12.67
C ASP A 532 16.16 3.81 -13.69
N LYS A 533 15.19 4.54 -14.26
CA LYS A 533 14.20 4.02 -15.21
C LYS A 533 14.36 4.64 -16.61
N THR A 534 15.50 5.24 -16.90
CA THR A 534 15.79 5.90 -18.19
C THR A 534 16.29 4.90 -19.22
N GLU A 535 15.70 4.92 -20.43
CA GLU A 535 16.12 4.03 -21.53
C GLU A 535 17.42 4.50 -22.20
N LYS A 536 18.09 3.60 -22.93
CA LYS A 536 19.44 3.82 -23.49
C LYS A 536 19.59 5.07 -24.36
N PHE A 537 18.57 5.41 -25.13
CA PHE A 537 18.63 6.52 -26.08
C PHE A 537 18.55 7.89 -25.40
N ALA A 538 17.76 8.02 -24.33
CA ALA A 538 17.68 9.25 -23.53
C ALA A 538 18.96 9.50 -22.70
N ILE A 539 19.70 8.45 -22.34
CA ILE A 539 20.97 8.58 -21.61
C ILE A 539 21.99 9.41 -22.39
N ALA A 540 22.11 9.22 -23.71
CA ALA A 540 23.12 9.93 -24.50
C ALA A 540 22.94 11.46 -24.43
N THR A 541 21.70 11.92 -24.57
CA THR A 541 21.33 13.34 -24.42
C THR A 541 21.53 13.83 -22.99
N LEU A 542 21.20 13.01 -22.00
CA LEU A 542 21.42 13.33 -20.59
C LEU A 542 22.92 13.51 -20.29
N LEU A 543 23.79 12.68 -20.87
CA LEU A 543 25.24 12.83 -20.70
C LEU A 543 25.74 14.16 -21.23
N GLU A 544 25.25 14.63 -22.38
CA GLU A 544 25.64 15.95 -22.93
C GLU A 544 25.18 17.11 -22.03
N ILE A 545 23.97 17.02 -21.47
CA ILE A 545 23.42 18.04 -20.56
C ILE A 545 24.21 18.09 -19.24
N LEU A 546 24.59 16.93 -18.71
CA LEU A 546 25.30 16.83 -17.43
C LEU A 546 26.80 17.08 -17.55
N ASP A 547 27.38 16.99 -18.74
CA ASP A 547 28.81 17.15 -18.96
C ASP A 547 29.21 18.65 -18.99
N PRO A 548 30.00 19.16 -18.02
CA PRO A 548 30.42 20.56 -18.01
C PRO A 548 31.26 20.98 -19.23
N GLU A 549 31.87 20.01 -19.93
CA GLU A 549 32.62 20.26 -21.16
C GLU A 549 31.70 20.43 -22.38
N GLN A 550 30.48 19.91 -22.36
CA GLN A 550 29.58 19.90 -23.52
C GLN A 550 28.31 20.74 -23.33
N ASN A 551 27.83 20.91 -22.10
CA ASN A 551 26.53 21.53 -21.81
C ASN A 551 26.37 22.99 -22.28
N HIS A 552 27.47 23.68 -22.55
CA HIS A 552 27.47 25.02 -23.15
C HIS A 552 27.13 25.03 -24.66
N LEU A 553 27.18 23.86 -25.32
CA LEU A 553 26.85 23.63 -26.73
C LEU A 553 25.54 22.85 -26.87
N PHE A 554 24.67 22.83 -25.85
CA PHE A 554 23.44 22.05 -25.92
C PHE A 554 22.55 22.56 -27.05
N HIS A 555 22.17 21.64 -27.95
CA HIS A 555 21.31 21.95 -29.09
C HIS A 555 19.90 21.39 -28.88
N ASP A 556 18.91 22.27 -28.91
CA ASP A 556 17.50 21.89 -28.99
C ASP A 556 17.09 21.78 -30.47
N LYS A 557 16.41 20.68 -30.83
CA LYS A 557 16.03 20.42 -32.24
C LYS A 557 15.07 21.49 -32.73
N PHE A 558 14.21 22.03 -31.87
CA PHE A 558 13.24 23.06 -32.22
C PHE A 558 13.92 24.39 -32.55
N THR A 559 14.95 24.79 -31.82
CA THR A 559 15.66 26.06 -32.06
C THR A 559 16.58 26.04 -33.29
N GLN A 560 16.55 24.95 -34.07
CA GLN A 560 17.51 24.59 -35.12
C GLN A 560 18.90 24.29 -34.55
N SER A 561 19.63 23.36 -35.17
CA SER A 561 20.97 22.93 -34.75
C SER A 561 22.06 24.00 -34.88
N THR A 562 21.70 25.22 -35.24
CA THR A 562 22.63 26.35 -35.38
C THR A 562 22.63 27.26 -34.15
N VAL A 563 21.74 27.06 -33.18
CA VAL A 563 21.64 27.88 -31.96
C VAL A 563 22.09 27.06 -30.76
N ASP A 564 23.13 27.54 -30.07
CA ASP A 564 23.66 26.94 -28.86
C ASP A 564 22.93 27.51 -27.63
N VAL A 565 22.32 26.64 -26.82
CA VAL A 565 21.70 27.02 -25.55
C VAL A 565 22.67 26.68 -24.42
N ASP A 566 23.29 27.70 -23.83
CA ASP A 566 24.30 27.50 -22.79
C ASP A 566 23.67 27.08 -21.45
N LEU A 567 23.83 25.81 -21.07
CA LEU A 567 23.36 25.25 -19.80
C LEU A 567 24.42 25.27 -18.69
N SER A 568 25.59 25.88 -18.92
CA SER A 568 26.74 25.78 -18.01
C SER A 568 26.56 26.41 -16.63
N ASN A 569 25.51 27.22 -16.44
CA ASN A 569 25.12 27.79 -15.15
C ASN A 569 23.89 27.12 -14.51
N CYS A 570 23.28 26.15 -15.20
CA CYS A 570 22.15 25.38 -14.66
C CYS A 570 22.65 24.30 -13.69
N HIS A 571 21.84 24.03 -12.66
CA HIS A 571 22.11 22.95 -11.70
C HIS A 571 21.14 21.80 -11.91
N PHE A 572 21.63 20.57 -11.90
CA PHE A 572 20.85 19.36 -12.14
C PHE A 572 20.84 18.49 -10.89
N ILE A 573 19.65 18.12 -10.42
CA ILE A 573 19.47 17.20 -9.30
C ILE A 573 18.64 16.02 -9.80
N LEU A 574 19.31 14.89 -9.98
CA LEU A 574 18.70 13.63 -10.39
C LEU A 574 18.29 12.83 -9.15
N THR A 575 17.21 12.06 -9.25
CA THR A 575 16.82 11.11 -8.20
C THR A 575 16.70 9.69 -8.75
N ALA A 576 17.19 8.72 -7.99
CA ALA A 576 17.08 7.29 -8.30
C ALA A 576 16.78 6.48 -7.03
N ASN A 577 16.25 5.26 -7.18
CA ASN A 577 15.98 4.40 -6.02
C ASN A 577 17.19 3.55 -5.63
N THR A 578 17.93 3.06 -6.62
CA THR A 578 19.17 2.28 -6.43
C THR A 578 20.24 2.76 -7.41
N LEU A 579 21.52 2.61 -7.03
CA LEU A 579 22.66 2.90 -7.91
C LEU A 579 22.82 1.83 -9.00
N GLU A 580 22.42 0.58 -8.72
CA GLU A 580 22.71 -0.57 -9.59
C GLU A 580 22.03 -0.48 -10.96
N THR A 581 20.86 0.14 -11.01
CA THR A 581 20.07 0.33 -12.23
C THR A 581 20.44 1.62 -12.96
N VAL A 582 21.19 2.52 -12.33
CA VAL A 582 21.62 3.76 -12.98
C VAL A 582 22.84 3.48 -13.86
N PRO A 583 22.84 3.94 -15.12
CA PRO A 583 23.96 3.75 -16.03
C PRO A 583 25.27 4.32 -15.45
N PRO A 584 26.38 3.56 -15.42
CA PRO A 584 27.67 4.05 -14.93
C PRO A 584 28.15 5.38 -15.55
N PRO A 585 27.92 5.66 -16.85
CA PRO A 585 28.27 6.96 -17.44
C PRO A 585 27.59 8.17 -16.81
N VAL A 586 26.36 8.01 -16.29
CA VAL A 586 25.60 9.07 -15.61
C VAL A 586 26.13 9.25 -14.18
N ILE A 587 26.37 8.14 -13.48
CA ILE A 587 26.95 8.14 -12.13
C ILE A 587 28.27 8.90 -12.12
N ASN A 588 29.17 8.62 -13.08
CA ASN A 588 30.49 9.25 -13.16
C ASN A 588 30.45 10.77 -13.43
N ARG A 589 29.31 11.32 -13.89
CA ARG A 589 29.12 12.75 -14.15
C ARG A 589 28.36 13.48 -13.04
N CYS A 590 27.92 12.75 -12.02
CA CYS A 590 27.16 13.30 -10.91
C CYS A 590 27.92 13.13 -9.58
N GLU A 591 27.74 14.08 -8.68
CA GLU A 591 28.06 13.87 -7.28
C GLU A 591 26.95 13.01 -6.64
N VAL A 592 27.30 11.80 -6.22
CA VAL A 592 26.34 10.84 -5.65
C VAL A 592 26.11 11.14 -4.19
N VAL A 593 24.85 11.43 -3.83
CA VAL A 593 24.41 11.63 -2.45
C VAL A 593 23.45 10.51 -2.06
N GLN A 594 23.88 9.65 -1.13
CA GLN A 594 23.05 8.56 -0.63
C GLN A 594 22.14 9.03 0.50
N LEU A 595 20.83 8.93 0.30
CA LEU A 595 19.82 9.17 1.31
C LEU A 595 19.42 7.83 1.94
N ASP A 596 19.86 7.65 3.17
CA ASP A 596 19.61 6.45 3.95
C ASP A 596 18.14 6.32 4.38
N ARG A 597 17.82 5.13 4.87
CA ARG A 597 16.53 4.82 5.51
C ARG A 597 16.41 5.61 6.81
N TYR A 598 15.18 6.00 7.15
CA TYR A 598 14.90 6.60 8.46
C TYR A 598 14.74 5.51 9.53
N SER A 599 15.40 5.70 10.68
CA SER A 599 15.09 4.97 11.92
C SER A 599 13.64 5.19 12.35
N VAL A 600 13.14 4.31 13.23
CA VAL A 600 11.83 4.52 13.85
C VAL A 600 11.76 5.87 14.55
N GLU A 601 12.81 6.30 15.25
CA GLU A 601 12.84 7.58 15.95
C GLU A 601 12.87 8.79 14.99
N GLU A 602 13.62 8.72 13.90
CA GLU A 602 13.58 9.74 12.85
C GLU A 602 12.19 9.84 12.21
N LYS A 603 11.54 8.71 11.91
CA LYS A 603 10.16 8.71 11.37
C LYS A 603 9.18 9.34 12.34
N VAL A 604 9.33 9.08 13.65
CA VAL A 604 8.51 9.70 14.70
C VAL A 604 8.72 11.22 14.73
N ALA A 605 9.97 11.68 14.66
CA ALA A 605 10.29 13.11 14.61
C ALA A 605 9.73 13.77 13.33
N ILE A 606 9.95 13.16 12.15
CA ILE A 606 9.42 13.63 10.86
C ILE A 606 7.89 13.70 10.88
N ALA A 607 7.23 12.68 11.43
CA ALA A 607 5.78 12.65 11.54
C ALA A 607 5.23 13.78 12.41
N ARG A 608 5.92 14.07 13.52
CA ARG A 608 5.56 15.11 14.47
C ARG A 608 5.76 16.51 13.90
N GLU A 609 6.95 16.78 13.37
CA GLU A 609 7.37 18.12 12.93
C GLU A 609 6.82 18.50 11.56
N HIS A 610 6.68 17.53 10.66
CA HIS A 610 6.35 17.80 9.25
C HIS A 610 5.03 17.16 8.80
N LEU A 611 4.86 15.84 8.94
CA LEU A 611 3.73 15.15 8.29
C LEU A 611 2.39 15.54 8.91
N THR A 612 2.30 15.56 10.24
CA THR A 612 1.05 15.91 10.95
C THR A 612 0.63 17.34 10.63
N ARG A 613 1.59 18.27 10.58
CA ARG A 613 1.36 19.66 10.18
C ARG A 613 0.86 19.74 8.74
N ARG A 614 1.53 19.06 7.80
CA ARG A 614 1.20 19.08 6.38
C ARG A 614 -0.19 18.51 6.09
N VAL A 615 -0.56 17.41 6.76
CA VAL A 615 -1.90 16.81 6.66
C VAL A 615 -2.95 17.77 7.23
N ARG A 616 -2.70 18.42 8.37
CA ARG A 616 -3.61 19.41 8.94
C ARG A 616 -3.87 20.59 8.00
N GLU A 617 -2.81 21.20 7.49
CA GLU A 617 -2.90 22.35 6.58
C GLU A 617 -3.64 21.98 5.28
N ARG A 618 -3.36 20.81 4.70
CA ARG A 618 -4.01 20.35 3.46
C ARG A 618 -5.51 20.12 3.61
N TYR A 619 -5.96 19.60 4.75
CA TYR A 619 -7.36 19.22 4.98
C TYR A 619 -8.12 20.18 5.91
N GLY A 620 -7.51 21.30 6.30
CA GLY A 620 -8.16 22.35 7.10
C GLY A 620 -8.44 21.97 8.57
N PHE A 621 -7.71 21.02 9.16
CA PHE A 621 -7.89 20.65 10.57
C PHE A 621 -7.06 21.55 11.49
N THR A 622 -7.70 22.12 12.51
CA THR A 622 -6.97 22.89 13.54
C THR A 622 -6.21 21.98 14.50
N SER A 623 -5.18 22.52 15.15
CA SER A 623 -4.39 21.80 16.16
C SER A 623 -5.20 21.42 17.41
N GLN A 624 -6.36 22.04 17.63
CA GLN A 624 -7.24 21.78 18.78
C GLN A 624 -8.34 20.75 18.47
N GLN A 625 -8.75 20.63 17.20
CA GLN A 625 -9.80 19.69 16.78
C GLN A 625 -9.33 18.23 16.83
N ILE A 626 -8.13 17.92 16.33
CA ILE A 626 -7.57 16.57 16.33
C ILE A 626 -6.11 16.64 16.80
N PHE A 627 -5.85 16.09 17.99
CA PHE A 627 -4.54 16.22 18.64
C PHE A 627 -4.07 14.94 19.34
N PHE A 628 -2.76 14.81 19.45
CA PHE A 628 -2.09 13.81 20.28
C PHE A 628 -1.85 14.39 21.68
N ASP A 629 -1.82 13.54 22.70
CA ASP A 629 -1.32 13.91 24.02
C ASP A 629 0.19 14.21 23.93
N PRO A 630 0.70 15.40 24.29
CA PRO A 630 2.11 15.74 24.13
C PRO A 630 3.07 14.74 24.78
N GLU A 631 2.72 14.19 25.95
CA GLU A 631 3.56 13.20 26.64
C GLU A 631 3.56 11.82 25.95
N LYS A 632 2.47 11.47 25.28
CA LYS A 632 2.27 10.14 24.67
C LYS A 632 2.40 10.15 23.15
N GLU A 633 2.52 11.32 22.53
CA GLU A 633 2.63 11.52 21.09
C GLU A 633 3.76 10.69 20.48
N PRO A 634 5.01 10.71 21.00
CA PRO A 634 6.08 9.88 20.46
C PRO A 634 5.73 8.38 20.52
N GLY A 635 5.16 7.92 21.63
CA GLY A 635 4.75 6.52 21.80
C GLY A 635 3.62 6.09 20.87
N LEU A 636 2.68 7.00 20.57
CA LEU A 636 1.58 6.73 19.64
C LEU A 636 2.05 6.74 18.18
N LEU A 637 2.92 7.67 17.80
CA LEU A 637 3.53 7.70 16.47
C LEU A 637 4.44 6.47 16.26
N ARG A 638 5.24 6.10 17.27
CA ARG A 638 6.04 4.86 17.26
C ARG A 638 5.16 3.63 17.08
N TYR A 639 4.00 3.61 17.73
CA TYR A 639 3.01 2.54 17.53
C TYR A 639 2.45 2.51 16.10
N LEU A 640 2.18 3.67 15.49
CA LEU A 640 1.75 3.75 14.09
C LEU A 640 2.83 3.22 13.15
N VAL A 641 4.09 3.65 13.32
CA VAL A 641 5.23 3.20 12.52
C VAL A 641 5.39 1.68 12.64
N ARG A 642 5.54 1.14 13.85
CA ARG A 642 5.82 -0.30 14.04
C ARG A 642 4.67 -1.23 13.68
N THR A 643 3.43 -0.75 13.73
CA THR A 643 2.24 -1.62 13.58
C THR A 643 1.59 -1.48 12.21
N TYR A 644 1.68 -0.31 11.58
CA TYR A 644 0.92 0.00 10.37
C TYR A 644 1.81 0.32 9.15
N THR A 645 3.12 0.53 9.32
CA THR A 645 4.04 0.83 8.20
C THR A 645 5.10 -0.25 8.05
N HIS A 646 5.42 -0.59 6.79
CA HIS A 646 6.53 -1.46 6.38
C HIS A 646 7.21 -0.79 5.19
N GLU A 647 7.96 0.27 5.45
CA GLU A 647 8.64 1.04 4.41
C GLU A 647 9.96 1.60 4.95
N ALA A 648 10.91 1.93 4.07
CA ALA A 648 12.12 2.65 4.43
C ALA A 648 11.89 4.13 4.76
N GLY A 649 10.93 4.76 4.07
CA GLY A 649 10.62 6.19 4.15
C GLY A 649 9.44 6.50 5.07
N VAL A 650 8.69 7.54 4.70
CA VAL A 650 7.50 8.01 5.44
C VAL A 650 6.24 8.18 4.57
N ARG A 651 6.21 7.60 3.36
CA ARG A 651 5.10 7.77 2.41
C ARG A 651 3.84 7.07 2.90
N GLU A 652 3.96 5.82 3.33
CA GLU A 652 2.87 5.06 3.97
C GLU A 652 2.49 5.68 5.31
N LEU A 653 3.47 6.14 6.11
CA LEU A 653 3.19 6.84 7.36
C LEU A 653 2.33 8.09 7.14
N GLU A 654 2.65 8.94 6.15
CA GLU A 654 1.82 10.10 5.78
C GLU A 654 0.41 9.65 5.34
N ARG A 655 0.30 8.57 4.56
CA ARG A 655 -0.98 8.00 4.12
C ARG A 655 -1.84 7.53 5.30
N ILE A 656 -1.24 6.88 6.29
CA ILE A 656 -1.91 6.38 7.50
C ILE A 656 -2.36 7.52 8.39
N ILE A 657 -1.49 8.51 8.63
CA ILE A 657 -1.84 9.72 9.39
C ILE A 657 -3.00 10.45 8.70
N ARG A 658 -2.93 10.64 7.38
CA ARG A 658 -4.03 11.22 6.59
C ARG A 658 -5.33 10.43 6.77
N THR A 659 -5.27 9.11 6.63
CA THR A 659 -6.45 8.24 6.75
C THR A 659 -7.07 8.32 8.15
N LEU A 660 -6.23 8.34 9.19
CA LEU A 660 -6.67 8.49 10.58
C LEU A 660 -7.38 9.84 10.79
N PHE A 661 -6.79 10.93 10.33
CA PHE A 661 -7.34 12.28 10.45
C PHE A 661 -8.67 12.41 9.72
N LEU A 662 -8.77 11.94 8.47
CA LEU A 662 -10.01 11.98 7.69
C LEU A 662 -11.12 11.12 8.33
N ARG A 663 -10.79 9.93 8.85
CA ARG A 663 -11.77 9.06 9.52
C ARG A 663 -12.30 9.67 10.82
N ILE A 664 -11.41 10.26 11.63
CA ILE A 664 -11.79 10.98 12.85
C ILE A 664 -12.63 12.21 12.51
N GLY A 665 -12.17 13.03 11.56
CA GLY A 665 -12.90 14.22 11.12
C GLY A 665 -14.31 13.89 10.66
N ARG A 666 -14.48 12.88 9.79
CA ARG A 666 -15.79 12.46 9.32
C ARG A 666 -16.68 11.89 10.43
N LYS A 667 -16.16 10.97 11.25
CA LYS A 667 -16.98 10.19 12.19
C LYS A 667 -17.21 10.88 13.53
N GLU A 668 -16.29 11.70 14.01
CA GLU A 668 -16.39 12.29 15.35
C GLU A 668 -16.70 13.78 15.29
N ILE A 669 -16.10 14.53 14.35
CA ILE A 669 -16.34 15.98 14.23
C ILE A 669 -17.63 16.25 13.43
N LEU A 670 -17.74 15.71 12.21
CA LEU A 670 -18.90 15.97 11.35
C LEU A 670 -20.17 15.21 11.79
N ALA A 671 -20.07 13.92 12.11
CA ALA A 671 -21.24 13.09 12.41
C ALA A 671 -21.71 13.14 13.88
N HIS A 672 -20.81 13.48 14.82
CA HIS A 672 -21.12 13.52 16.26
C HIS A 672 -20.91 14.92 16.86
N GLU A 673 -20.69 15.94 16.02
CA GLU A 673 -20.53 17.35 16.39
C GLU A 673 -19.51 17.61 17.52
N ARG A 674 -18.49 16.76 17.66
CA ARG A 674 -17.47 16.98 18.69
C ARG A 674 -16.55 18.13 18.30
N SER A 675 -16.31 19.03 19.24
CA SER A 675 -15.39 20.16 19.08
C SER A 675 -13.92 19.73 19.07
N SER A 676 -13.57 18.62 19.73
CA SER A 676 -12.21 18.09 19.76
C SER A 676 -12.17 16.58 19.99
N VAL A 677 -11.13 15.94 19.44
CA VAL A 677 -10.86 14.51 19.57
C VAL A 677 -9.39 14.30 19.90
N LYS A 678 -9.15 13.66 21.06
CA LYS A 678 -7.82 13.23 21.48
C LYS A 678 -7.48 11.86 20.88
N ILE A 679 -6.40 11.79 20.11
CA ILE A 679 -5.91 10.53 19.55
C ILE A 679 -5.29 9.69 20.67
N THR A 680 -5.86 8.51 20.89
CA THR A 680 -5.33 7.49 21.81
C THR A 680 -5.13 6.18 21.07
N ARG A 681 -4.45 5.22 21.71
CA ARG A 681 -4.25 3.88 21.11
C ARG A 681 -5.58 3.16 20.80
N MET A 682 -6.63 3.41 21.58
CA MET A 682 -7.96 2.85 21.32
C MET A 682 -8.59 3.50 20.09
N VAL A 683 -8.48 4.82 19.95
CA VAL A 683 -8.95 5.57 18.77
C VAL A 683 -8.23 5.08 17.51
N ILE A 684 -6.91 4.91 17.58
CA ILE A 684 -6.13 4.33 16.46
C ILE A 684 -6.70 2.97 16.07
N LYS A 685 -6.92 2.05 17.02
CA LYS A 685 -7.49 0.72 16.72
C LYS A 685 -8.93 0.76 16.22
N LYS A 686 -9.73 1.74 16.66
CA LYS A 686 -11.13 1.93 16.22
C LYS A 686 -11.19 2.36 14.75
N TYR A 687 -10.24 3.19 14.30
CA TYR A 687 -10.26 3.77 12.95
C TYR A 687 -9.25 3.20 11.98
N LEU A 688 -8.22 2.48 12.45
CA LEU A 688 -7.23 1.84 11.60
C LEU A 688 -7.20 0.34 11.90
N GLU A 689 -7.58 -0.44 10.91
CA GLU A 689 -7.39 -1.88 10.93
C GLU A 689 -5.89 -2.20 10.83
N PRO A 690 -5.35 -3.13 11.63
CA PRO A 690 -3.96 -3.53 11.50
C PRO A 690 -3.75 -4.13 10.09
N PRO A 691 -2.65 -3.79 9.40
CA PRO A 691 -2.36 -4.35 8.09
C PRO A 691 -2.24 -5.87 8.19
N ARG A 692 -2.71 -6.58 7.17
CA ARG A 692 -2.38 -8.00 7.02
C ARG A 692 -0.91 -8.08 6.61
N PRO A 693 -0.06 -8.84 7.32
CA PRO A 693 1.33 -8.98 6.91
C PRO A 693 1.38 -9.62 5.52
N PHE A 694 2.22 -9.08 4.63
CA PHE A 694 2.29 -9.52 3.22
C PHE A 694 2.78 -10.97 3.07
N ARG A 695 3.59 -11.48 4.02
CA ARG A 695 4.00 -12.88 4.15
C ARG A 695 4.20 -13.16 5.64
N VAL A 696 3.59 -14.21 6.18
CA VAL A 696 3.76 -14.60 7.58
C VAL A 696 4.57 -15.89 7.60
N ILE A 697 5.60 -15.97 8.45
CA ILE A 697 6.19 -17.25 8.83
C ILE A 697 5.09 -18.25 9.26
N ASN A 698 5.32 -19.54 9.01
CA ASN A 698 4.35 -20.55 9.43
C ASN A 698 4.11 -20.52 10.94
N ASP A 699 2.93 -21.01 11.34
CA ASP A 699 2.53 -20.97 12.74
C ASP A 699 3.26 -21.99 13.63
N GLU A 700 3.89 -23.00 13.05
CA GLU A 700 4.47 -24.15 13.75
C GLU A 700 5.94 -24.37 13.39
N ASP A 701 6.71 -24.87 14.36
CA ASP A 701 8.07 -25.38 14.16
C ASP A 701 8.00 -26.77 13.50
N ARG A 702 8.72 -26.97 12.39
CA ARG A 702 8.54 -28.15 11.53
C ARG A 702 9.86 -28.84 11.20
N VAL A 703 9.75 -30.12 10.88
CA VAL A 703 10.86 -30.91 10.33
C VAL A 703 10.92 -30.66 8.82
N GLY A 704 12.10 -30.36 8.32
CA GLY A 704 12.38 -30.20 6.89
C GLY A 704 11.97 -28.88 6.27
N GLU A 705 11.61 -27.88 7.07
CA GLU A 705 11.20 -26.56 6.55
C GLU A 705 12.14 -25.47 7.06
N ALA A 706 12.91 -24.85 6.17
CA ALA A 706 13.82 -23.75 6.48
C ALA A 706 13.47 -22.49 5.68
N MET A 707 13.71 -21.32 6.26
CA MET A 707 13.40 -20.03 5.62
C MET A 707 14.67 -19.43 5.00
N GLY A 708 14.78 -19.50 3.67
CA GLY A 708 15.82 -18.83 2.90
C GLY A 708 15.44 -17.40 2.53
N LEU A 709 16.44 -16.55 2.28
CA LEU A 709 16.26 -15.19 1.78
C LEU A 709 16.93 -15.03 0.41
N GLY A 710 16.19 -14.46 -0.54
CA GLY A 710 16.69 -14.07 -1.86
C GLY A 710 16.43 -12.59 -2.15
N VAL A 711 17.07 -12.06 -3.19
CA VAL A 711 16.82 -10.69 -3.68
C VAL A 711 16.50 -10.79 -5.17
N ASN A 712 15.42 -10.16 -5.60
CA ASN A 712 15.19 -9.90 -7.00
C ASN A 712 15.91 -8.58 -7.34
N VAL A 713 17.04 -8.69 -8.04
CA VAL A 713 17.91 -7.55 -8.38
C VAL A 713 17.20 -6.57 -9.31
N GLU A 714 16.38 -7.06 -10.25
CA GLU A 714 15.66 -6.21 -11.22
C GLU A 714 14.59 -5.33 -10.55
N LEU A 715 13.96 -5.84 -9.48
CA LEU A 715 12.91 -5.14 -8.75
C LEU A 715 13.41 -4.47 -7.46
N GLY A 716 14.65 -4.74 -7.04
CA GLY A 716 15.19 -4.31 -5.76
C GLY A 716 14.40 -4.83 -4.56
N LEU A 717 13.74 -5.98 -4.69
CA LEU A 717 12.85 -6.54 -3.67
C LEU A 717 13.44 -7.81 -3.05
N GLY A 718 13.49 -7.85 -1.72
CA GLY A 718 13.81 -9.07 -1.00
C GLY A 718 12.65 -10.08 -1.03
N SER A 719 12.97 -11.36 -0.93
CA SER A 719 12.00 -12.45 -0.96
C SER A 719 12.32 -13.51 0.09
N LEU A 720 11.32 -13.84 0.90
CA LEU A 720 11.36 -15.02 1.77
C LEU A 720 11.00 -16.25 0.95
N ILE A 721 11.87 -17.26 0.98
CA ILE A 721 11.74 -18.52 0.24
C ILE A 721 11.66 -19.66 1.26
N PRO A 722 10.44 -20.13 1.60
CA PRO A 722 10.29 -21.35 2.38
C PRO A 722 10.76 -22.56 1.58
N ILE A 723 11.74 -23.28 2.11
CA ILE A 723 12.32 -24.48 1.49
C ILE A 723 11.82 -25.68 2.28
N GLN A 724 10.99 -26.49 1.64
CA GLN A 724 10.40 -27.69 2.23
C GLN A 724 11.10 -28.94 1.71
N THR A 725 11.43 -29.84 2.61
CA THR A 725 12.13 -31.08 2.31
C THR A 725 11.33 -32.24 2.89
N THR A 726 11.17 -33.33 2.12
CA THR A 726 10.51 -34.55 2.61
C THR A 726 11.19 -35.80 2.08
N VAL A 727 11.20 -36.86 2.89
CA VAL A 727 11.63 -38.19 2.43
C VAL A 727 10.54 -38.79 1.55
N ILE A 728 10.92 -39.39 0.43
CA ILE A 728 10.01 -40.15 -0.43
C ILE A 728 10.04 -41.62 0.05
N PRO A 729 8.91 -42.18 0.51
CA PRO A 729 8.85 -43.58 0.89
C PRO A 729 9.19 -44.48 -0.31
N ARG A 730 10.16 -45.39 -0.17
CA ARG A 730 10.29 -46.49 -1.13
C ARG A 730 9.07 -47.41 -0.94
N GLY A 731 8.18 -47.41 -1.93
CA GLY A 731 7.06 -48.37 -1.98
C GLY A 731 7.59 -49.80 -1.88
N ARG A 732 6.79 -50.69 -1.29
CA ARG A 732 7.10 -52.13 -1.18
C ARG A 732 7.66 -52.65 -2.50
N GLU A 733 8.75 -53.41 -2.42
CA GLU A 733 9.32 -54.13 -3.56
C GLU A 733 8.23 -54.96 -4.25
N GLY A 734 7.88 -54.56 -5.47
CA GLY A 734 6.92 -55.28 -6.29
C GLY A 734 5.85 -54.38 -6.92
N GLU A 735 6.24 -53.44 -7.77
CA GLU A 735 5.53 -53.14 -9.02
C GLU A 735 6.37 -52.15 -9.84
N GLY A 736 6.74 -52.59 -11.04
CA GLY A 736 7.73 -51.94 -11.88
C GLY A 736 7.27 -50.59 -12.42
N ARG A 737 7.69 -49.51 -11.75
CA ARG A 737 7.99 -48.22 -12.37
C ARG A 737 9.22 -47.61 -11.72
N SER A 738 10.40 -47.98 -12.23
CA SER A 738 11.63 -47.24 -11.97
C SER A 738 11.56 -45.91 -12.72
N GLY A 739 10.90 -44.92 -12.10
CA GLY A 739 11.03 -43.53 -12.51
C GLY A 739 12.41 -43.03 -12.09
N TYR A 740 13.10 -42.33 -12.98
CA TYR A 740 14.40 -41.69 -12.73
C TYR A 740 14.27 -40.56 -11.68
N LEU A 741 14.09 -40.89 -10.41
CA LEU A 741 14.28 -39.92 -9.33
C LEU A 741 15.76 -39.94 -8.92
N SER A 742 16.43 -38.79 -9.10
CA SER A 742 17.73 -38.51 -8.49
C SER A 742 17.62 -38.61 -6.96
N MET A 743 18.71 -38.95 -6.25
CA MET A 743 18.74 -39.06 -4.78
C MET A 743 18.15 -37.82 -4.09
N VAL A 744 18.26 -36.66 -4.72
CA VAL A 744 17.59 -35.44 -4.29
C VAL A 744 16.89 -34.83 -5.51
N HIS A 745 15.56 -34.82 -5.51
CA HIS A 745 14.74 -34.18 -6.54
C HIS A 745 14.30 -32.79 -6.07
N ALA A 746 14.21 -31.80 -6.97
CA ALA A 746 13.84 -30.45 -6.61
C ALA A 746 12.81 -29.81 -7.55
N THR A 747 11.89 -29.02 -7.00
CA THR A 747 10.81 -28.32 -7.72
C THR A 747 10.59 -26.90 -7.21
N GLY A 748 9.92 -26.05 -8.01
CA GLY A 748 9.57 -24.67 -7.61
C GLY A 748 10.20 -23.55 -8.45
N ASN A 749 10.32 -23.76 -9.77
CA ASN A 749 10.90 -22.81 -10.74
C ASN A 749 12.36 -22.42 -10.42
N ILE A 750 13.19 -23.43 -10.16
CA ILE A 750 14.63 -23.26 -9.90
C ILE A 750 15.42 -23.19 -11.20
N GLU A 751 16.42 -22.31 -11.24
CA GLU A 751 17.36 -22.20 -12.35
C GLU A 751 18.68 -22.94 -12.07
N LYS A 752 19.65 -22.79 -12.97
CA LYS A 752 20.89 -23.57 -12.99
C LYS A 752 21.74 -23.40 -11.72
N ILE A 753 21.85 -22.18 -11.18
CA ILE A 753 22.71 -21.89 -10.03
C ILE A 753 22.11 -22.48 -8.74
N MET A 754 20.78 -22.44 -8.59
CA MET A 754 20.10 -23.08 -7.48
C MET A 754 20.19 -24.62 -7.52
N ASP A 755 20.12 -25.24 -8.70
CA ASP A 755 20.31 -26.70 -8.83
C ASP A 755 21.74 -27.13 -8.44
N GLU A 756 22.75 -26.32 -8.76
CA GLU A 756 24.12 -26.53 -8.30
C GLU A 756 24.26 -26.36 -6.79
N SER A 757 23.70 -25.29 -6.23
CA SER A 757 23.71 -25.00 -4.78
C SER A 757 23.12 -26.14 -3.96
N ARG A 758 22.04 -26.76 -4.47
CA ARG A 758 21.43 -27.95 -3.84
C ARG A 758 22.35 -29.16 -3.82
N LYS A 759 23.12 -29.40 -4.89
CA LYS A 759 24.09 -30.52 -4.94
C LYS A 759 25.23 -30.29 -3.97
N VAL A 760 25.73 -29.06 -3.87
CA VAL A 760 26.76 -28.67 -2.90
C VAL A 760 26.26 -28.86 -1.47
N ALA A 761 25.06 -28.37 -1.16
CA ALA A 761 24.43 -28.56 0.14
C ALA A 761 24.27 -30.05 0.50
N SER A 762 23.84 -30.88 -0.45
CA SER A 762 23.70 -32.33 -0.23
C SER A 762 25.05 -32.98 0.11
N THR A 763 26.11 -32.64 -0.63
CA THR A 763 27.47 -33.12 -0.36
C THR A 763 27.96 -32.70 1.02
N ALA A 764 27.74 -31.44 1.41
CA ALA A 764 28.14 -30.93 2.72
C ALA A 764 27.40 -31.63 3.88
N ILE A 765 26.09 -31.87 3.75
CA ILE A 765 25.31 -32.59 4.77
C ILE A 765 25.78 -34.03 4.91
N LEU A 766 26.08 -34.73 3.80
CA LEU A 766 26.63 -36.08 3.85
C LEU A 766 28.04 -36.10 4.48
N HIS A 767 28.87 -35.10 4.21
CA HIS A 767 30.20 -34.98 4.80
C HIS A 767 30.14 -34.82 6.33
N TRP A 768 29.19 -34.03 6.84
CA TRP A 768 29.02 -33.73 8.26
C TRP A 768 27.90 -34.53 8.95
N ALA A 769 27.49 -35.65 8.37
CA ALA A 769 26.35 -36.43 8.87
C ALA A 769 26.55 -36.88 10.33
N ARG A 770 27.78 -37.22 10.74
CA ARG A 770 28.07 -37.69 12.10
C ARG A 770 27.89 -36.59 13.14
N GLU A 771 28.42 -35.40 12.88
CA GLU A 771 28.36 -34.24 13.76
C GLU A 771 26.95 -33.62 13.80
N LEU A 772 26.17 -33.80 12.74
CA LEU A 772 24.74 -33.42 12.69
C LEU A 772 23.81 -34.48 13.29
N GLU A 773 24.35 -35.61 13.77
CA GLU A 773 23.61 -36.76 14.31
C GLU A 773 22.60 -37.36 13.32
N ILE A 774 23.00 -37.41 12.05
CA ILE A 774 22.24 -38.00 10.96
C ILE A 774 22.61 -39.48 10.83
N ASP A 775 21.61 -40.35 10.85
CA ASP A 775 21.79 -41.76 10.50
C ASP A 775 22.09 -41.88 9.00
N LEU A 776 23.29 -42.35 8.66
CA LEU A 776 23.73 -42.55 7.28
C LEU A 776 22.79 -43.46 6.48
N LYS A 777 22.08 -44.40 7.13
CA LYS A 777 21.07 -45.23 6.46
C LYS A 777 19.85 -44.43 6.02
N LYS A 778 19.47 -43.40 6.78
CA LYS A 778 18.40 -42.46 6.39
C LYS A 778 18.87 -41.51 5.28
N ALA A 779 20.17 -41.20 5.24
CA ALA A 779 20.76 -40.35 4.21
C ALA A 779 20.75 -40.97 2.79
N GLU A 780 20.57 -42.30 2.68
CA GLU A 780 20.39 -43.01 1.41
C GLU A 780 18.95 -42.95 0.85
N ALA A 781 17.99 -42.44 1.63
CA ALA A 781 16.61 -42.34 1.20
C ALA A 781 16.44 -41.20 0.16
N PRO A 782 15.64 -41.40 -0.90
CA PRO A 782 15.38 -40.32 -1.85
C PRO A 782 14.62 -39.18 -1.17
N VAL A 783 15.08 -37.95 -1.38
CA VAL A 783 14.51 -36.74 -0.78
C VAL A 783 13.95 -35.82 -1.87
N HIS A 784 12.81 -35.18 -1.58
CA HIS A 784 12.25 -34.10 -2.39
C HIS A 784 12.46 -32.75 -1.71
N ILE A 785 12.97 -31.76 -2.44
CA ILE A 785 13.10 -30.36 -2.00
C ILE A 785 12.17 -29.50 -2.84
N HIS A 786 11.22 -28.83 -2.20
CA HIS A 786 10.29 -27.91 -2.82
C HIS A 786 10.57 -26.48 -2.35
N PHE A 787 10.79 -25.57 -3.29
CA PHE A 787 10.96 -24.14 -3.01
C PHE A 787 9.61 -23.44 -3.18
N MET A 788 9.01 -22.94 -2.09
CA MET A 788 7.70 -22.28 -2.13
C MET A 788 7.77 -20.86 -2.69
N GLY A 789 6.63 -20.32 -3.13
CA GLY A 789 6.50 -19.01 -3.78
C GLY A 789 6.26 -19.14 -5.28
N ALA A 790 5.25 -18.41 -5.80
CA ALA A 790 4.68 -18.44 -7.15
C ALA A 790 5.70 -18.22 -8.29
N SER A 791 5.21 -18.18 -9.54
CA SER A 791 5.86 -18.18 -10.87
C SER A 791 7.16 -17.38 -11.12
N THR A 792 7.71 -16.67 -10.14
CA THR A 792 9.00 -15.98 -10.21
C THR A 792 10.16 -16.98 -10.19
N PRO A 793 11.10 -16.90 -11.15
CA PRO A 793 12.31 -17.72 -11.14
C PRO A 793 13.13 -17.51 -9.86
N LYS A 794 13.70 -18.60 -9.34
CA LYS A 794 14.58 -18.60 -8.17
C LYS A 794 15.98 -18.92 -8.64
N ASP A 795 16.82 -17.89 -8.72
CA ASP A 795 18.21 -18.02 -9.13
C ASP A 795 19.15 -17.30 -8.15
N GLY A 796 20.34 -17.89 -7.93
CA GLY A 796 21.37 -17.37 -7.03
C GLY A 796 21.73 -18.29 -5.85
N PRO A 797 23.01 -18.38 -5.45
CA PRO A 797 23.50 -19.36 -4.47
C PRO A 797 23.19 -19.00 -3.00
N SER A 798 22.65 -17.81 -2.76
CA SER A 798 22.53 -17.22 -1.41
C SER A 798 21.56 -17.91 -0.45
N ALA A 799 20.84 -18.95 -0.89
CA ALA A 799 20.00 -19.80 -0.05
C ALA A 799 20.64 -21.17 0.28
N GLY A 800 21.91 -21.38 -0.06
CA GLY A 800 22.62 -22.65 0.13
C GLY A 800 22.54 -23.19 1.57
N ILE A 801 22.74 -22.33 2.56
CA ILE A 801 22.63 -22.69 3.98
C ILE A 801 21.21 -23.13 4.38
N ALA A 802 20.17 -22.53 3.81
CA ALA A 802 18.78 -22.90 4.05
C ALA A 802 18.45 -24.28 3.49
N ILE A 803 18.93 -24.57 2.28
CA ILE A 803 18.81 -25.89 1.65
C ILE A 803 19.49 -26.96 2.52
N ALA A 804 20.72 -26.67 2.99
CA ALA A 804 21.47 -27.58 3.84
C ALA A 804 20.75 -27.87 5.16
N LEU A 805 20.23 -26.85 5.85
CA LEU A 805 19.51 -27.04 7.11
C LEU A 805 18.18 -27.77 6.94
N ALA A 806 17.43 -27.50 5.87
CA ALA A 806 16.20 -28.25 5.57
C ALA A 806 16.49 -29.74 5.36
N LEU A 807 17.56 -30.08 4.63
CA LEU A 807 18.02 -31.46 4.46
C LEU A 807 18.46 -32.09 5.78
N ALA A 808 19.32 -31.42 6.54
CA ALA A 808 19.79 -31.90 7.83
C ALA A 808 18.63 -32.16 8.80
N SER A 809 17.61 -31.30 8.80
CA SER A 809 16.42 -31.44 9.62
C SER A 809 15.61 -32.69 9.28
N VAL A 810 15.32 -32.95 8.00
CA VAL A 810 14.59 -34.17 7.58
C VAL A 810 15.36 -35.44 7.95
N LEU A 811 16.68 -35.44 7.71
CA LEU A 811 17.50 -36.64 7.89
C LEU A 811 17.76 -36.94 9.38
N SER A 812 17.89 -35.91 10.22
CA SER A 812 18.02 -36.06 11.67
C SER A 812 16.67 -36.21 12.39
N GLY A 813 15.57 -35.78 11.79
CA GLY A 813 14.25 -35.70 12.41
C GLY A 813 14.09 -34.53 13.39
N ARG A 814 15.02 -33.57 13.40
CA ARG A 814 15.01 -32.41 14.30
C ARG A 814 14.18 -31.27 13.72
N ARG A 815 13.38 -30.60 14.55
CA ARG A 815 12.57 -29.44 14.12
C ARG A 815 13.45 -28.20 13.94
N ILE A 816 13.14 -27.40 12.92
CA ILE A 816 13.73 -26.08 12.71
C ILE A 816 12.81 -25.03 13.33
N ARG A 817 13.40 -24.06 14.02
CA ARG A 817 12.74 -22.86 14.52
C ARG A 817 12.14 -22.06 13.35
N ARG A 818 10.82 -21.86 13.35
CA ARG A 818 10.10 -21.10 12.33
C ARG A 818 10.47 -19.61 12.26
N ASP A 819 11.00 -19.06 13.34
CA ASP A 819 11.39 -17.65 13.49
C ASP A 819 12.83 -17.35 13.02
N VAL A 820 13.50 -18.33 12.43
CA VAL A 820 14.88 -18.20 11.93
C VAL A 820 14.88 -18.11 10.41
N ALA A 821 15.34 -16.98 9.87
CA ALA A 821 15.68 -16.85 8.46
C ALA A 821 17.20 -16.92 8.27
N MET A 822 17.65 -17.24 7.06
CA MET A 822 19.07 -17.40 6.80
C MET A 822 19.43 -17.09 5.35
N THR A 823 20.66 -16.61 5.17
CA THR A 823 21.28 -16.41 3.86
C THR A 823 22.76 -16.77 3.97
N GLY A 824 23.32 -17.29 2.88
CA GLY A 824 24.71 -17.74 2.84
C GLY A 824 24.90 -18.75 1.73
N GLU A 825 25.94 -18.53 0.93
CA GLU A 825 26.43 -19.56 0.02
C GLU A 825 27.10 -20.66 0.83
N ILE A 826 26.94 -21.91 0.41
CA ILE A 826 27.56 -23.06 1.09
C ILE A 826 28.56 -23.72 0.16
N ASP A 827 29.70 -24.14 0.68
CA ASP A 827 30.64 -24.99 -0.04
C ASP A 827 30.51 -26.47 0.35
N ILE A 828 31.24 -27.36 -0.34
CA ILE A 828 31.19 -28.81 -0.08
C ILE A 828 31.73 -29.20 1.31
N GLN A 829 32.47 -28.31 1.98
CA GLN A 829 32.98 -28.50 3.34
C GLN A 829 32.02 -27.94 4.39
N GLY A 830 30.86 -27.38 4.00
CA GLY A 830 29.89 -26.83 4.92
C GLY A 830 30.22 -25.43 5.45
N ARG A 831 31.21 -24.73 4.86
CA ARG A 831 31.50 -23.32 5.16
C ARG A 831 30.45 -22.41 4.55
N VAL A 832 30.16 -21.30 5.23
CA VAL A 832 29.15 -20.32 4.85
C VAL A 832 29.84 -19.04 4.37
N ASN A 833 29.70 -18.72 3.08
CA ASN A 833 30.41 -17.60 2.43
C ASN A 833 29.51 -16.36 2.24
N LEU A 834 30.16 -15.21 2.03
CA LEU A 834 29.55 -13.88 1.86
C LEU A 834 28.39 -13.84 0.86
N VAL A 835 27.38 -13.02 1.16
CA VAL A 835 26.28 -12.70 0.24
C VAL A 835 26.04 -11.18 0.11
N GLY A 836 25.50 -10.74 -1.04
CA GLY A 836 25.06 -9.36 -1.25
C GLY A 836 23.61 -9.08 -0.81
N GLY A 837 23.20 -7.80 -0.86
CA GLY A 837 21.84 -7.33 -0.61
C GLY A 837 21.34 -7.53 0.82
N LEU A 838 22.23 -7.37 1.81
CA LEU A 838 21.94 -7.73 3.20
C LEU A 838 20.84 -6.87 3.83
N ASP A 839 20.80 -5.58 3.50
CA ASP A 839 19.79 -4.64 3.95
C ASP A 839 18.37 -5.06 3.56
N LEU A 840 18.16 -5.43 2.30
CA LEU A 840 16.87 -5.92 1.78
C LEU A 840 16.49 -7.27 2.42
N LYS A 841 17.47 -8.14 2.66
CA LYS A 841 17.26 -9.45 3.29
C LYS A 841 16.87 -9.32 4.77
N LEU A 842 17.53 -8.42 5.51
CA LEU A 842 17.20 -8.10 6.90
C LEU A 842 15.76 -7.58 7.02
N GLU A 843 15.38 -6.65 6.15
CA GLU A 843 14.01 -6.11 6.10
C GLU A 843 12.99 -7.21 5.80
N THR A 844 13.28 -8.04 4.79
CA THR A 844 12.39 -9.15 4.41
C THR A 844 12.21 -10.15 5.55
N ALA A 845 13.26 -10.46 6.30
CA ALA A 845 13.18 -11.34 7.45
C ALA A 845 12.32 -10.72 8.57
N TYR A 846 12.53 -9.44 8.87
CA TYR A 846 11.75 -8.73 9.87
C TYR A 846 10.26 -8.66 9.50
N ASP A 847 9.95 -8.27 8.26
CA ASP A 847 8.58 -8.14 7.75
C ASP A 847 7.85 -9.47 7.68
N ALA A 848 8.58 -10.58 7.43
CA ALA A 848 8.04 -11.92 7.50
C ALA A 848 7.64 -12.36 8.93
N GLY A 849 8.12 -11.64 9.95
CA GLY A 849 7.92 -11.93 11.36
C GLY A 849 9.03 -12.76 12.00
N CYS A 850 10.16 -12.98 11.32
CA CYS A 850 11.32 -13.66 11.89
C CYS A 850 11.88 -12.88 13.08
N LYS A 851 12.58 -13.59 13.97
CA LYS A 851 13.23 -13.03 15.17
C LYS A 851 14.73 -13.18 15.16
N THR A 852 15.23 -14.17 14.43
CA THR A 852 16.66 -14.40 14.26
C THR A 852 16.98 -14.51 12.78
N MET A 853 18.09 -13.90 12.36
CA MET A 853 18.64 -14.06 11.02
C MET A 853 20.08 -14.56 11.09
N LEU A 854 20.36 -15.65 10.36
CA LEU A 854 21.72 -16.17 10.21
C LEU A 854 22.37 -15.55 8.97
N ILE A 855 23.58 -15.04 9.16
CA ILE A 855 24.38 -14.45 8.08
C ILE A 855 25.79 -15.07 8.06
N PRO A 856 26.50 -15.00 6.93
CA PRO A 856 27.92 -15.35 6.89
C PRO A 856 28.72 -14.41 7.81
N LYS A 857 29.74 -14.93 8.50
CA LYS A 857 30.61 -14.07 9.32
C LYS A 857 31.37 -13.02 8.52
N GLU A 858 31.69 -13.33 7.27
CA GLU A 858 32.31 -12.38 6.34
C GLU A 858 31.41 -11.14 6.13
N ASN A 859 30.08 -11.26 6.26
CA ASN A 859 29.18 -10.11 6.16
C ASN A 859 29.24 -9.18 7.39
N LEU A 860 30.03 -9.48 8.42
CA LEU A 860 30.34 -8.53 9.47
C LEU A 860 31.29 -7.41 8.99
N VAL A 861 32.18 -7.67 8.02
CA VAL A 861 33.25 -6.74 7.60
C VAL A 861 33.38 -6.68 6.07
N GLY A 862 33.42 -5.48 5.46
CA GLY A 862 33.66 -5.32 4.01
C GLY A 862 32.60 -4.55 3.20
N GLU A 863 32.67 -4.61 1.86
CA GLU A 863 31.95 -3.69 0.98
C GLU A 863 30.41 -3.85 0.92
N GLY A 864 29.87 -4.97 1.41
CA GLY A 864 28.43 -5.25 1.60
C GLY A 864 28.09 -5.72 3.02
N SER A 865 28.85 -5.23 4.01
CA SER A 865 28.77 -5.67 5.40
C SER A 865 27.76 -4.89 6.24
N ILE A 866 27.46 -5.42 7.43
CA ILE A 866 26.65 -4.74 8.45
C ILE A 866 27.23 -3.36 8.80
N GLU A 867 28.55 -3.16 8.75
CA GLU A 867 29.19 -1.89 9.12
C GLU A 867 28.83 -0.72 8.20
N LYS A 868 28.39 -1.00 6.97
CA LYS A 868 27.92 0.02 6.02
C LYS A 868 26.43 0.35 6.15
N LEU A 869 25.68 -0.43 6.93
CA LEU A 869 24.27 -0.12 7.20
C LEU A 869 24.18 1.21 7.95
N SER A 870 23.07 1.94 7.77
CA SER A 870 22.85 3.18 8.49
C SER A 870 22.94 2.98 10.00
N ASP A 871 23.42 3.98 10.73
CA ASP A 871 23.58 3.92 12.19
C ASP A 871 22.24 3.59 12.86
N ALA A 872 21.17 4.21 12.36
CA ALA A 872 19.78 3.90 12.62
C ALA A 872 19.45 2.39 12.60
N LEU A 873 19.74 1.71 11.48
CA LEU A 873 19.43 0.29 11.33
C LEU A 873 20.32 -0.57 12.22
N ARG A 874 21.60 -0.21 12.40
CA ARG A 874 22.52 -0.94 13.27
C ARG A 874 22.08 -0.90 14.73
N GLU A 875 21.57 0.24 15.21
CA GLU A 875 21.07 0.38 16.57
C GLU A 875 19.79 -0.43 16.84
N GLU A 876 19.01 -0.72 15.80
CA GLU A 876 17.81 -1.56 15.84
C GLU A 876 18.14 -3.07 15.72
N LEU A 877 19.38 -3.46 15.44
CA LEU A 877 19.78 -4.87 15.31
C LEU A 877 20.64 -5.30 16.49
N GLN A 878 20.38 -6.50 17.02
CA GLN A 878 21.33 -7.14 17.93
C GLN A 878 22.26 -8.04 17.12
N VAL A 879 23.46 -7.55 16.82
CA VAL A 879 24.43 -8.27 15.99
C VAL A 879 25.42 -9.02 16.87
N LEU A 880 25.50 -10.34 16.69
CA LEU A 880 26.34 -11.25 17.47
C LEU A 880 27.14 -12.16 16.53
N SER A 881 28.41 -12.39 16.83
CA SER A 881 29.10 -13.57 16.28
C SER A 881 28.59 -14.84 16.96
N TYR A 882 28.73 -16.00 16.32
CA TYR A 882 28.35 -17.28 16.93
C TYR A 882 28.98 -17.49 18.32
N ASP A 883 30.25 -17.11 18.50
CA ASP A 883 30.93 -17.23 19.80
C ASP A 883 30.36 -16.30 20.87
N GLN A 884 29.93 -15.09 20.49
CA GLN A 884 29.25 -14.15 21.39
C GLN A 884 27.85 -14.65 21.73
N TRP A 885 27.10 -15.15 20.74
CA TRP A 885 25.77 -15.70 20.92
C TRP A 885 25.76 -16.91 21.87
N LYS A 886 26.79 -17.75 21.80
CA LYS A 886 26.94 -18.95 22.65
C LYS A 886 27.34 -18.63 24.10
N ARG A 887 27.94 -17.46 24.33
CA ARG A 887 28.34 -16.98 25.66
C ARG A 887 27.27 -16.05 26.23
N ASP A 888 27.45 -15.65 27.49
CA ASP A 888 26.63 -14.59 28.07
C ASP A 888 26.84 -13.28 27.31
N HIS A 889 25.75 -12.73 26.81
CA HIS A 889 25.70 -11.47 26.09
C HIS A 889 24.53 -10.62 26.63
N GLU A 890 24.51 -9.35 26.24
CA GLU A 890 23.39 -8.46 26.59
C GLU A 890 22.07 -9.05 26.07
N ARG A 891 21.02 -9.03 26.90
CA ARG A 891 19.73 -9.62 26.55
C ARG A 891 19.10 -8.87 25.37
N PHE A 892 18.35 -9.59 24.54
CA PHE A 892 17.60 -8.97 23.45
C PHE A 892 16.55 -7.97 24.00
N ASP A 893 16.82 -6.67 23.87
CA ASP A 893 15.88 -5.59 24.17
C ASP A 893 14.83 -5.44 23.06
N ARG A 894 13.56 -5.62 23.38
CA ARG A 894 12.43 -5.54 22.42
C ARG A 894 11.93 -4.12 22.19
N GLU A 895 12.29 -3.18 23.05
CA GLU A 895 12.00 -1.76 22.82
C GLU A 895 12.95 -1.18 21.79
N ARG A 896 14.22 -1.62 21.83
CA ARG A 896 15.28 -1.21 20.91
C ARG A 896 15.39 -2.09 19.66
N HIS A 897 15.52 -3.41 19.83
CA HIS A 897 15.88 -4.31 18.73
C HIS A 897 14.68 -4.91 18.00
N VAL A 898 14.80 -5.02 16.69
CA VAL A 898 13.81 -5.62 15.79
C VAL A 898 14.16 -7.06 15.38
N LEU A 899 15.46 -7.37 15.29
CA LEU A 899 15.96 -8.67 14.81
C LEU A 899 17.31 -9.01 15.47
N GLN A 900 17.49 -10.27 15.87
CA GLN A 900 18.78 -10.79 16.32
C GLN A 900 19.54 -11.33 15.10
N VAL A 901 20.73 -10.82 14.83
CA VAL A 901 21.55 -11.25 13.71
C VAL A 901 22.73 -12.06 14.26
N VAL A 902 22.82 -13.33 13.85
CA VAL A 902 23.89 -14.23 14.28
C VAL A 902 24.78 -14.58 13.10
N ALA A 903 26.03 -14.14 13.17
CA ALA A 903 27.06 -14.43 12.18
C ALA A 903 27.65 -15.83 12.39
N VAL A 904 27.56 -16.67 11.37
CA VAL A 904 28.03 -18.07 11.36
C VAL A 904 29.05 -18.29 10.23
N ASP A 905 30.04 -19.14 10.50
CA ASP A 905 31.06 -19.56 9.53
C ASP A 905 30.73 -20.91 8.88
N HIS A 906 29.83 -21.69 9.50
CA HIS A 906 29.67 -23.10 9.17
C HIS A 906 28.25 -23.60 9.46
N ILE A 907 27.79 -24.60 8.70
CA ILE A 907 26.48 -25.24 8.87
C ILE A 907 26.23 -25.82 10.27
N LEU A 908 27.26 -26.23 11.02
CA LEU A 908 27.11 -26.78 12.36
C LEU A 908 26.70 -25.69 13.35
N GLN A 909 27.28 -24.50 13.21
CA GLN A 909 26.91 -23.32 13.98
C GLN A 909 25.49 -22.88 13.63
N ALA A 910 25.16 -22.89 12.34
CA ALA A 910 23.81 -22.57 11.87
C ALA A 910 22.76 -23.56 12.42
N ALA A 911 23.06 -24.86 12.42
CA ALA A 911 22.19 -25.88 12.99
C ALA A 911 22.02 -25.69 14.50
N ASP A 912 23.06 -25.32 15.23
CA ASP A 912 23.00 -25.05 16.67
C ASP A 912 22.04 -23.90 17.03
N VAL A 913 22.03 -22.84 16.21
CA VAL A 913 21.13 -21.69 16.39
C VAL A 913 19.70 -22.03 15.93
N ALA A 914 19.55 -22.76 14.83
CA ALA A 914 18.27 -22.98 14.15
C ALA A 914 17.46 -24.18 14.66
N PHE A 915 18.11 -25.24 15.14
CA PHE A 915 17.41 -26.47 15.55
C PHE A 915 16.85 -26.38 16.96
N ILE A 916 15.71 -27.04 17.14
CA ILE A 916 15.13 -27.30 18.44
C ILE A 916 15.72 -28.61 18.97
N ARG A 917 16.26 -28.57 20.18
CA ARG A 917 16.77 -29.76 20.86
C ARG A 917 15.73 -30.23 21.86
N GLU A 918 15.15 -31.39 21.60
CA GLU A 918 14.12 -31.97 22.47
C GLU A 918 14.65 -32.21 23.90
N GLU A 919 15.94 -32.50 24.06
CA GLU A 919 16.60 -32.62 25.37
C GLU A 919 16.58 -31.30 26.16
N GLU A 920 16.79 -30.16 25.50
CA GLU A 920 16.70 -28.84 26.14
C GLU A 920 15.26 -28.54 26.56
N LEU A 921 14.28 -28.89 25.72
CA LEU A 921 12.86 -28.69 26.05
C LEU A 921 12.44 -29.59 27.21
N ALA A 922 12.77 -30.88 27.18
CA ALA A 922 12.46 -31.84 28.24
C ALA A 922 13.10 -31.43 29.60
N ALA A 923 14.31 -30.88 29.59
CA ALA A 923 14.94 -30.35 30.79
C ALA A 923 14.18 -29.15 31.39
N LEU A 924 13.52 -28.34 30.55
CA LEU A 924 12.70 -27.22 31.01
C LEU A 924 11.36 -27.68 31.59
N GLU A 925 10.73 -28.73 31.05
CA GLU A 925 9.39 -29.16 31.47
C GLU A 925 9.27 -29.42 32.98
N SER A 926 10.31 -29.97 33.59
CA SER A 926 10.37 -30.32 35.02
C SER A 926 11.12 -29.31 35.89
N CYS A 927 11.52 -28.15 35.33
CA CYS A 927 12.38 -27.19 36.05
C CYS A 927 11.75 -26.61 37.32
N PHE A 928 10.41 -26.60 37.42
CA PHE A 928 9.69 -26.14 38.61
C PHE A 928 9.35 -27.25 39.60
N ARG A 929 9.66 -28.51 39.30
CA ARG A 929 9.36 -29.65 40.19
C ARG A 929 9.99 -29.53 41.58
N PRO A 930 11.27 -29.13 41.75
CA PRO A 930 11.86 -28.95 43.08
C PRO A 930 11.12 -27.92 43.93
N TYR A 931 10.62 -26.85 43.29
CA TYR A 931 9.82 -25.84 43.97
C TYR A 931 8.41 -26.36 44.29
N ALA A 932 7.77 -27.10 43.38
CA ALA A 932 6.49 -27.77 43.65
C ALA A 932 6.58 -28.65 44.90
N ASP A 933 7.59 -29.53 44.97
CA ASP A 933 7.80 -30.43 46.10
C ASP A 933 7.99 -29.66 47.43
N SER A 934 8.67 -28.50 47.37
CA SER A 934 8.87 -27.64 48.55
C SER A 934 7.59 -27.00 49.09
N VAL A 935 6.57 -26.80 48.24
CA VAL A 935 5.32 -26.12 48.61
C VAL A 935 4.17 -27.08 48.90
N THR A 936 4.23 -28.34 48.45
CA THR A 936 3.16 -29.33 48.62
C THR A 936 2.74 -29.54 50.08
N ALA A 937 3.68 -29.81 50.98
CA ALA A 937 3.36 -30.03 52.41
C ALA A 937 2.85 -28.75 53.11
N PRO A 938 3.45 -27.57 52.92
CA PRO A 938 2.86 -26.29 53.37
C PRO A 938 1.44 -26.05 52.85
N LEU A 939 1.17 -26.38 51.59
CA LEU A 939 -0.13 -26.17 50.96
C LEU A 939 -1.21 -27.07 51.54
N ALA A 940 -0.90 -28.36 51.80
CA ALA A 940 -1.81 -29.28 52.47
C ALA A 940 -2.19 -28.77 53.87
N ARG A 941 -1.23 -28.22 54.63
CA ARG A 941 -1.50 -27.60 55.95
C ARG A 941 -2.33 -26.32 55.84
N ALA A 942 -2.14 -25.52 54.79
CA ALA A 942 -2.88 -24.29 54.56
C ALA A 942 -4.36 -24.55 54.23
N ARG A 943 -4.69 -25.65 53.52
CA ARG A 943 -6.07 -26.06 53.24
C ARG A 943 -6.90 -26.33 54.52
N MET A 944 -6.25 -26.70 55.62
CA MET A 944 -6.90 -27.01 56.91
C MET A 944 -7.11 -25.78 57.81
N ARG A 945 -6.70 -24.57 57.39
CA ARG A 945 -6.82 -23.33 58.18
C ARG A 945 -7.94 -22.42 57.63
N PRO A 946 -8.70 -21.73 58.50
CA PRO A 946 -9.70 -20.76 58.06
C PRO A 946 -9.05 -19.60 57.28
N GLU A 947 -9.63 -19.24 56.14
CA GLU A 947 -9.08 -18.25 55.21
C GLU A 947 -9.07 -16.83 55.81
N ARG A 948 -7.90 -16.16 55.76
CA ARG A 948 -7.69 -14.78 56.25
C ARG A 948 -7.35 -13.78 55.13
N CYS A 949 -7.53 -14.17 53.87
CA CYS A 949 -7.16 -13.41 52.68
C CYS A 949 -8.34 -13.28 51.73
N ILE A 950 -8.59 -12.08 51.20
CA ILE A 950 -9.60 -11.83 50.17
C ILE A 950 -8.90 -11.80 48.82
N ARG A 951 -9.36 -12.63 47.88
CA ARG A 951 -8.77 -12.76 46.54
C ARG A 951 -9.73 -12.21 45.51
N VAL A 952 -9.28 -11.23 44.72
CA VAL A 952 -10.07 -10.60 43.67
C VAL A 952 -9.46 -10.96 42.31
N LEU A 953 -10.25 -11.58 41.44
CA LEU A 953 -9.85 -11.95 40.09
C LEU A 953 -10.71 -11.21 39.06
N LEU A 954 -10.06 -10.50 38.13
CA LEU A 954 -10.72 -9.96 36.95
C LEU A 954 -10.86 -11.03 35.86
N LEU A 955 -12.10 -11.45 35.62
CA LEU A 955 -12.50 -12.42 34.60
C LEU A 955 -13.08 -11.74 33.37
N LYS A 956 -12.47 -11.98 32.21
CA LYS A 956 -13.01 -11.58 30.91
C LYS A 956 -13.76 -12.69 30.20
N ASP A 957 -13.46 -13.94 30.56
CA ASP A 957 -14.03 -15.13 29.94
C ASP A 957 -13.93 -16.28 30.96
N ILE A 958 -14.96 -17.12 31.05
CA ILE A 958 -14.99 -18.25 31.98
C ILE A 958 -13.87 -19.28 31.72
N ARG A 959 -13.36 -19.35 30.49
CA ARG A 959 -12.23 -20.21 30.11
C ARG A 959 -10.93 -19.83 30.82
N GLU A 960 -10.84 -18.62 31.40
CA GLU A 960 -9.71 -18.18 32.21
C GLU A 960 -9.62 -18.89 33.58
N LEU A 961 -10.55 -19.78 33.93
CA LEU A 961 -10.55 -20.59 35.17
C LEU A 961 -10.00 -22.02 34.99
N ASP A 962 -9.58 -22.41 33.78
CA ASP A 962 -9.02 -23.74 33.45
C ASP A 962 -9.92 -24.94 33.86
N LEU A 963 -11.21 -24.86 33.51
CA LEU A 963 -12.23 -25.81 33.98
C LEU A 963 -12.16 -27.20 33.32
N GLU A 964 -11.52 -27.33 32.15
CA GLU A 964 -11.50 -28.56 31.35
C GLU A 964 -10.43 -29.57 31.79
N GLY A 965 -9.35 -29.12 32.43
CA GLY A 965 -8.21 -29.99 32.76
C GLY A 965 -8.28 -30.68 34.13
N PHE A 966 -8.80 -30.00 35.16
CA PHE A 966 -8.59 -30.40 36.56
C PHE A 966 -9.76 -30.08 37.53
N GLY A 967 -10.98 -29.79 37.05
CA GLY A 967 -12.21 -29.64 37.87
C GLY A 967 -12.44 -28.26 38.56
N THR A 968 -13.61 -28.08 39.21
CA THR A 968 -14.13 -26.80 39.79
C THR A 968 -13.88 -26.60 41.29
N SER A 969 -13.52 -27.65 42.04
CA SER A 969 -13.43 -27.65 43.51
C SER A 969 -12.55 -26.54 44.10
N LEU A 970 -11.45 -26.20 43.41
CA LEU A 970 -10.54 -25.14 43.86
C LEU A 970 -11.25 -23.80 43.99
N TRP A 971 -12.11 -23.43 43.04
CA TRP A 971 -12.75 -22.11 42.97
C TRP A 971 -13.95 -21.98 43.91
N GLU A 972 -14.61 -23.11 44.21
CA GLU A 972 -15.74 -23.19 45.15
C GLU A 972 -15.28 -23.00 46.61
N GLU A 973 -14.13 -23.57 46.95
CA GLU A 973 -13.59 -23.63 48.32
C GLU A 973 -12.73 -22.41 48.75
N SER A 974 -12.41 -21.45 47.87
CA SER A 974 -11.25 -20.55 48.06
C SER A 974 -11.51 -19.04 48.24
N GLY A 975 -12.75 -18.64 48.58
CA GLY A 975 -13.03 -17.26 49.02
C GLY A 975 -12.79 -16.17 47.95
N TYR A 976 -12.81 -16.54 46.66
CA TYR A 976 -12.61 -15.61 45.54
C TYR A 976 -13.80 -14.68 45.34
N VAL A 977 -13.49 -13.43 44.99
CA VAL A 977 -14.41 -12.43 44.45
C VAL A 977 -14.04 -12.22 42.99
N PHE A 978 -15.02 -12.35 42.09
CA PHE A 978 -14.83 -12.24 40.66
C PHE A 978 -15.34 -10.88 40.17
N LEU A 979 -14.43 -10.09 39.61
CA LEU A 979 -14.79 -8.90 38.82
C LEU A 979 -15.10 -9.39 37.40
N VAL A 980 -16.31 -9.15 36.92
CA VAL A 980 -16.77 -9.72 35.64
C VAL A 980 -17.20 -8.59 34.70
N GLY A 981 -16.68 -8.64 33.48
CA GLY A 981 -17.10 -7.74 32.41
C GLY A 981 -18.52 -8.06 31.92
N PRO A 982 -19.19 -7.10 31.27
CA PRO A 982 -20.56 -7.27 30.78
C PRO A 982 -20.73 -8.50 29.87
N ASP A 983 -19.72 -8.81 29.06
CA ASP A 983 -19.72 -9.95 28.13
C ASP A 983 -19.62 -11.32 28.82
N ALA A 984 -18.97 -11.39 30.00
CA ALA A 984 -18.72 -12.64 30.71
C ALA A 984 -19.77 -12.94 31.79
N LYS A 985 -20.51 -11.91 32.23
CA LYS A 985 -21.44 -11.97 33.37
C LYS A 985 -22.45 -13.11 33.25
N GLU A 986 -23.17 -13.17 32.13
CA GLU A 986 -24.22 -14.15 31.91
C GLU A 986 -23.66 -15.59 31.87
N THR A 987 -22.48 -15.75 31.28
CA THR A 987 -21.81 -17.05 31.14
C THR A 987 -21.33 -17.57 32.49
N VAL A 988 -20.74 -16.69 33.32
CA VAL A 988 -20.28 -17.04 34.67
C VAL A 988 -21.47 -17.37 35.57
N ARG A 989 -22.54 -16.56 35.53
CA ARG A 989 -23.77 -16.77 36.30
C ARG A 989 -24.43 -18.12 35.99
N LYS A 990 -24.52 -18.51 34.72
CA LYS A 990 -25.11 -19.80 34.32
C LYS A 990 -24.31 -21.01 34.80
N ARG A 991 -22.99 -20.89 34.90
CA ARG A 991 -22.10 -22.01 35.24
C ARG A 991 -21.92 -22.15 36.75
N PHE A 992 -21.89 -21.04 37.48
CA PHE A 992 -21.69 -20.98 38.93
C PHE A 992 -22.74 -20.06 39.59
N PRO A 993 -24.03 -20.46 39.60
CA PRO A 993 -25.10 -19.68 40.23
C PRO A 993 -24.82 -19.37 41.71
N GLU A 994 -24.15 -20.28 42.42
CA GLU A 994 -23.76 -20.15 43.82
C GLU A 994 -22.82 -18.97 44.09
N PHE A 995 -22.02 -18.51 43.12
CA PHE A 995 -21.13 -17.37 43.32
C PHE A 995 -21.91 -16.05 43.41
N GLU A 996 -23.04 -15.94 42.70
CA GLU A 996 -23.91 -14.78 42.78
C GLU A 996 -24.72 -14.79 44.06
N GLU A 997 -25.29 -15.94 44.44
CA GLU A 997 -26.02 -16.12 45.72
C GLU A 997 -25.14 -15.80 46.93
N GLN A 998 -23.84 -16.09 46.86
CA GLN A 998 -22.87 -15.79 47.90
C GLN A 998 -22.31 -14.35 47.85
N GLY A 999 -22.75 -13.52 46.89
CA GLY A 999 -22.28 -12.13 46.72
C GLY A 999 -20.81 -12.01 46.30
N ARG A 1000 -20.28 -13.02 45.60
CA ARG A 1000 -18.88 -13.11 45.14
C ARG A 1000 -18.68 -12.56 43.73
N LEU A 1001 -19.75 -12.17 43.02
CA LEU A 1001 -19.71 -11.64 41.65
C LEU A 1001 -19.90 -10.11 41.67
N TRP A 1002 -19.00 -9.37 41.04
CA TRP A 1002 -19.02 -7.91 40.97
C TRP A 1002 -18.90 -7.43 39.52
N ASP A 1003 -19.77 -6.51 39.13
CA ASP A 1003 -19.74 -5.93 37.79
C ASP A 1003 -18.55 -4.96 37.66
N PHE A 1004 -17.78 -5.13 36.59
CA PHE A 1004 -16.70 -4.22 36.25
C PHE A 1004 -16.67 -3.93 34.76
N ASP A 1005 -16.93 -2.67 34.38
CA ASP A 1005 -16.77 -2.21 33.00
C ASP A 1005 -15.44 -1.43 32.85
N PRO A 1006 -14.41 -2.03 32.21
CA PRO A 1006 -13.11 -1.38 32.05
C PRO A 1006 -13.14 -0.15 31.13
N ALA A 1007 -14.24 0.12 30.40
CA ALA A 1007 -14.38 1.29 29.55
C ALA A 1007 -14.72 2.58 30.32
N GLY A 1008 -15.32 2.45 31.51
CA GLY A 1008 -15.80 3.60 32.29
C GLY A 1008 -15.49 3.56 33.79
N GLN A 1009 -14.91 2.47 34.30
CA GLN A 1009 -14.60 2.29 35.72
C GLN A 1009 -13.11 2.02 35.95
N HIS A 1010 -12.60 2.48 37.09
CA HIS A 1010 -11.24 2.20 37.55
C HIS A 1010 -11.27 1.22 38.72
N LEU A 1011 -10.31 0.29 38.77
CA LEU A 1011 -10.15 -0.68 39.86
C LEU A 1011 -10.07 0.00 41.23
N SER A 1012 -9.34 1.12 41.32
CA SER A 1012 -9.20 1.91 42.55
C SER A 1012 -10.53 2.41 43.14
N SER A 1013 -11.56 2.58 42.31
CA SER A 1013 -12.89 3.03 42.76
C SER A 1013 -13.78 1.90 43.32
N ILE A 1014 -13.53 0.65 42.92
CA ILE A 1014 -14.38 -0.50 43.25
C ILE A 1014 -13.83 -1.30 44.43
N LEU A 1015 -12.51 -1.37 44.58
CA LEU A 1015 -11.84 -2.09 45.66
C LEU A 1015 -12.36 -1.73 47.07
N PRO A 1016 -12.64 -0.45 47.41
CA PRO A 1016 -13.22 -0.09 48.71
C PRO A 1016 -14.62 -0.66 48.95
N GLY A 1017 -15.45 -0.79 47.89
CA GLY A 1017 -16.78 -1.39 47.97
C GLY A 1017 -16.74 -2.88 48.28
N ILE A 1018 -15.82 -3.60 47.61
CA ILE A 1018 -15.55 -5.02 47.87
C ILE A 1018 -15.08 -5.21 49.32
N ALA A 1019 -14.19 -4.32 49.80
CA ALA A 1019 -13.73 -4.30 51.18
C ALA A 1019 -14.88 -4.23 52.18
N GLY A 1020 -15.82 -3.30 51.96
CA GLY A 1020 -16.96 -3.07 52.84
C GLY A 1020 -17.91 -4.26 52.92
N ALA A 1021 -18.18 -4.92 51.79
CA ALA A 1021 -19.02 -6.11 51.74
C ALA A 1021 -18.37 -7.33 52.45
N CYS A 1022 -17.05 -7.50 52.30
CA CYS A 1022 -16.34 -8.59 52.97
C CYS A 1022 -16.15 -8.37 54.48
N LYS A 1023 -16.07 -7.11 54.94
CA LYS A 1023 -15.92 -6.75 56.37
C LYS A 1023 -17.09 -7.21 57.25
N GLN A 1024 -18.28 -7.38 56.68
CA GLN A 1024 -19.44 -7.95 57.40
C GLN A 1024 -19.26 -9.45 57.74
N ARG A 1025 -18.25 -10.13 57.17
CA ARG A 1025 -18.00 -11.57 57.34
C ARG A 1025 -16.78 -11.92 58.21
N ALA A 1026 -15.94 -10.96 58.60
CA ALA A 1026 -14.69 -11.24 59.34
C ALA A 1026 -14.42 -10.21 60.46
N SER A 1027 -13.94 -10.69 61.63
CA SER A 1027 -13.67 -9.87 62.83
C SER A 1027 -12.26 -9.28 62.92
N GLU A 1028 -11.36 -9.59 61.98
CA GLU A 1028 -9.94 -9.15 61.96
C GLU A 1028 -9.53 -8.62 60.56
N PRO A 1029 -8.48 -7.77 60.44
CA PRO A 1029 -8.02 -7.23 59.16
C PRO A 1029 -7.43 -8.31 58.24
N ALA A 1030 -7.93 -8.40 57.00
CA ALA A 1030 -7.52 -9.39 56.00
C ALA A 1030 -6.47 -8.83 55.02
N SER A 1031 -5.66 -9.69 54.37
CA SER A 1031 -4.82 -9.27 53.23
C SER A 1031 -5.60 -9.33 51.92
N LEU A 1032 -5.35 -8.42 50.98
CA LEU A 1032 -5.98 -8.40 49.65
C LEU A 1032 -5.01 -8.94 48.59
N VAL A 1033 -5.47 -9.83 47.72
CA VAL A 1033 -4.77 -10.22 46.50
C VAL A 1033 -5.60 -9.79 45.31
N LEU A 1034 -5.03 -8.98 44.42
CA LEU A 1034 -5.67 -8.55 43.19
C LEU A 1034 -4.96 -9.16 41.98
N GLN A 1035 -5.72 -9.92 41.20
CA GLN A 1035 -5.25 -10.63 40.02
C GLN A 1035 -5.95 -10.08 38.78
N ALA A 1036 -5.18 -9.42 37.91
CA ALA A 1036 -5.71 -8.78 36.72
C ALA A 1036 -4.64 -8.68 35.63
N PRO A 1037 -5.03 -8.37 34.37
CA PRO A 1037 -4.06 -8.06 33.33
C PRO A 1037 -3.17 -6.88 33.71
N TYR A 1038 -1.87 -6.98 33.42
CA TYR A 1038 -0.84 -6.00 33.83
C TYR A 1038 -1.21 -4.54 33.52
N PHE A 1039 -1.77 -4.29 32.34
CA PHE A 1039 -2.18 -2.94 31.93
C PHE A 1039 -3.19 -2.30 32.89
N PHE A 1040 -4.16 -3.06 33.42
CA PHE A 1040 -5.15 -2.52 34.36
C PHE A 1040 -4.54 -2.24 35.73
N LEU A 1041 -3.58 -3.07 36.14
CA LEU A 1041 -2.84 -2.86 37.38
C LEU A 1041 -2.00 -1.57 37.33
N CYS A 1042 -1.42 -1.25 36.16
CA CYS A 1042 -0.63 -0.03 35.96
C CYS A 1042 -1.47 1.22 35.68
N SER A 1043 -2.62 1.11 35.00
CA SER A 1043 -3.41 2.27 34.56
C SER A 1043 -4.22 2.93 35.67
N ASP A 1044 -4.52 2.21 36.74
CA ASP A 1044 -5.51 2.63 37.75
C ASP A 1044 -4.89 3.12 39.06
N ASP A 1045 -3.59 3.48 39.04
CA ASP A 1045 -2.81 3.96 40.19
C ASP A 1045 -2.70 2.98 41.38
N VAL A 1046 -3.24 1.76 41.24
CA VAL A 1046 -3.25 0.71 42.27
C VAL A 1046 -1.84 0.18 42.54
N SER A 1047 -0.93 0.26 41.58
CA SER A 1047 0.48 -0.15 41.73
C SER A 1047 1.39 0.93 42.33
N LYS A 1048 0.90 2.18 42.50
CA LYS A 1048 1.72 3.28 43.02
C LYS A 1048 2.10 3.04 44.50
N PRO A 1049 3.35 3.34 44.91
CA PRO A 1049 3.75 3.25 46.30
C PRO A 1049 2.86 4.12 47.19
N GLY A 1050 2.18 3.52 48.18
CA GLY A 1050 1.31 4.24 49.14
C GLY A 1050 -0.20 4.14 48.88
N PHE A 1051 -0.65 3.47 47.80
CA PHE A 1051 -2.06 3.15 47.63
C PHE A 1051 -2.55 2.18 48.73
N HIS A 1052 -3.62 2.52 49.43
CA HIS A 1052 -4.24 1.68 50.46
C HIS A 1052 -5.67 1.29 50.04
N PRO A 1053 -6.03 -0.01 49.99
CA PRO A 1053 -7.32 -0.46 49.47
C PRO A 1053 -8.54 -0.11 50.35
N GLY A 1054 -8.31 0.53 51.50
CA GLY A 1054 -9.35 1.05 52.40
C GLY A 1054 -9.25 0.49 53.84
N PRO A 1055 -10.08 0.98 54.78
CA PRO A 1055 -10.05 0.55 56.17
C PRO A 1055 -10.53 -0.91 56.31
N GLY A 1056 -9.69 -1.81 56.78
CA GLY A 1056 -10.01 -3.24 56.96
C GLY A 1056 -9.02 -4.23 56.34
N PHE A 1057 -8.06 -3.73 55.55
CA PHE A 1057 -6.97 -4.55 55.03
C PHE A 1057 -5.64 -4.27 55.71
N SER A 1058 -4.79 -5.29 55.84
CA SER A 1058 -3.42 -5.17 56.36
C SER A 1058 -2.36 -4.95 55.26
N GLY A 1059 -2.69 -5.22 54.00
CA GLY A 1059 -1.79 -5.09 52.85
C GLY A 1059 -2.41 -5.59 51.55
N MET A 1060 -1.71 -5.39 50.43
CA MET A 1060 -2.16 -5.76 49.09
C MET A 1060 -1.04 -6.40 48.25
N THR A 1061 -1.36 -7.47 47.54
CA THR A 1061 -0.48 -8.14 46.57
C THR A 1061 -1.09 -8.07 45.18
N LEU A 1062 -0.31 -7.66 44.19
CA LEU A 1062 -0.75 -7.49 42.80
C LEU A 1062 -0.14 -8.56 41.90
N LEU A 1063 -0.99 -9.33 41.22
CA LEU A 1063 -0.58 -10.45 40.36
C LEU A 1063 -1.02 -10.18 38.92
N ALA A 1064 -0.06 -10.00 38.02
CA ALA A 1064 -0.33 -9.82 36.61
C ALA A 1064 -0.51 -11.17 35.91
N ASN A 1065 -1.70 -11.44 35.37
CA ASN A 1065 -1.99 -12.76 34.84
C ASN A 1065 -1.70 -12.97 33.35
N ASN A 1066 -1.12 -11.97 32.66
CA ASN A 1066 -0.99 -12.01 31.21
C ASN A 1066 0.28 -11.35 30.66
N TYR A 1067 1.26 -11.08 31.53
CA TYR A 1067 2.45 -10.31 31.19
C TYR A 1067 3.68 -10.90 31.87
N SER A 1068 4.83 -10.83 31.19
CA SER A 1068 6.12 -11.24 31.74
C SER A 1068 7.05 -10.06 31.99
N ASP A 1069 8.07 -10.28 32.81
CA ASP A 1069 9.10 -9.28 33.10
C ASP A 1069 9.81 -8.74 31.84
N GLY A 1070 10.06 -9.62 30.86
CA GLY A 1070 10.64 -9.29 29.54
C GLY A 1070 9.66 -8.68 28.53
N GLY A 1071 8.50 -8.22 28.98
CA GLY A 1071 7.53 -7.49 28.15
C GLY A 1071 6.66 -8.36 27.23
N LEU A 1072 6.65 -9.68 27.41
CA LEU A 1072 5.82 -10.61 26.63
C LEU A 1072 4.39 -10.63 27.14
N LYS A 1073 3.43 -10.70 26.22
CA LYS A 1073 2.03 -10.98 26.54
C LYS A 1073 1.80 -12.50 26.51
N ILE A 1074 1.48 -13.07 27.66
CA ILE A 1074 1.26 -14.51 27.85
C ILE A 1074 -0.23 -14.80 28.10
N LYS A 1075 -1.06 -14.59 27.08
CA LYS A 1075 -2.53 -14.70 27.19
C LYS A 1075 -3.04 -16.15 27.30
N ALA A 1076 -2.49 -17.09 26.57
CA ALA A 1076 -2.80 -18.52 26.63
C ALA A 1076 -2.33 -19.19 27.95
N CYS A 1077 -1.35 -18.60 28.65
CA CYS A 1077 -0.98 -19.03 30.01
C CYS A 1077 -2.00 -18.60 31.08
N LYS A 1078 -2.85 -17.60 30.82
CA LYS A 1078 -3.79 -17.05 31.81
C LYS A 1078 -4.54 -18.10 32.64
N PRO A 1079 -5.16 -19.14 32.06
CA PRO A 1079 -5.94 -20.09 32.85
C PRO A 1079 -5.07 -20.87 33.85
N VAL A 1080 -3.94 -21.41 33.37
CA VAL A 1080 -2.99 -22.21 34.16
C VAL A 1080 -2.31 -21.34 35.23
N LEU A 1081 -1.93 -20.12 34.86
CA LEU A 1081 -1.34 -19.14 35.77
C LEU A 1081 -2.34 -18.68 36.84
N ASN A 1082 -3.60 -18.46 36.46
CA ASN A 1082 -4.65 -18.09 37.41
C ASN A 1082 -4.84 -19.17 38.48
N ARG A 1083 -4.87 -20.44 38.08
CA ARG A 1083 -4.94 -21.59 38.98
C ARG A 1083 -3.69 -21.72 39.84
N SER A 1084 -2.51 -21.46 39.27
CA SER A 1084 -1.24 -21.46 40.02
C SER A 1084 -1.23 -20.40 41.12
N TYR A 1085 -1.73 -19.19 40.83
CA TYR A 1085 -1.89 -18.13 41.82
C TYR A 1085 -2.90 -18.49 42.92
N ALA A 1086 -3.97 -19.22 42.61
CA ALA A 1086 -4.92 -19.68 43.62
C ALA A 1086 -4.27 -20.60 44.68
N HIS A 1087 -3.32 -21.44 44.27
CA HIS A 1087 -2.53 -22.24 45.21
C HIS A 1087 -1.48 -21.42 45.95
N LEU A 1088 -0.68 -20.62 45.23
CA LEU A 1088 0.41 -19.83 45.84
C LEU A 1088 -0.10 -18.81 46.87
N THR A 1089 -1.26 -18.20 46.64
CA THR A 1089 -1.84 -17.20 47.55
C THR A 1089 -2.49 -17.80 48.80
N ARG A 1090 -2.45 -19.12 48.97
CA ARG A 1090 -2.78 -19.81 50.24
C ARG A 1090 -1.56 -19.94 51.15
N LEU A 1091 -0.36 -19.79 50.60
CA LEU A 1091 0.91 -19.88 51.33
C LEU A 1091 1.30 -18.54 51.94
N ALA A 1092 2.34 -18.55 52.79
CA ALA A 1092 2.92 -17.31 53.30
C ALA A 1092 3.53 -16.47 52.16
N PRO A 1093 3.52 -15.13 52.24
CA PRO A 1093 4.02 -14.25 51.17
C PRO A 1093 5.45 -14.56 50.69
N GLN A 1094 6.30 -15.10 51.56
CA GLN A 1094 7.67 -15.50 51.23
C GLN A 1094 7.73 -16.52 50.08
N TYR A 1095 6.81 -17.47 50.01
CA TYR A 1095 6.73 -18.43 48.90
C TYR A 1095 6.44 -17.73 47.56
N LEU A 1096 5.73 -16.60 47.58
CA LEU A 1096 5.43 -15.86 46.36
C LEU A 1096 6.65 -15.08 45.85
N GLU A 1097 7.51 -14.62 46.78
CA GLU A 1097 8.79 -13.97 46.46
C GLU A 1097 9.87 -14.98 46.05
N ASP A 1098 9.88 -16.19 46.63
CA ASP A 1098 10.82 -17.27 46.31
C ASP A 1098 10.43 -18.09 45.06
N CYS A 1099 9.31 -17.74 44.41
CA CYS A 1099 8.75 -18.50 43.31
C CYS A 1099 9.62 -18.37 42.04
N PRO A 1100 10.14 -19.47 41.47
CA PRO A 1100 11.11 -19.43 40.37
C PRO A 1100 10.53 -18.95 39.03
N PHE A 1101 9.20 -18.86 38.92
CA PHE A 1101 8.51 -18.36 37.73
C PHE A 1101 7.84 -17.00 37.93
N LEU A 1102 8.16 -16.27 39.00
CA LEU A 1102 7.66 -14.93 39.24
C LEU A 1102 8.81 -13.96 39.48
N HIS A 1103 8.64 -12.74 38.98
CA HIS A 1103 9.50 -11.60 39.25
C HIS A 1103 8.67 -10.40 39.66
N LYS A 1104 9.21 -9.52 40.49
CA LYS A 1104 8.50 -8.34 41.00
C LYS A 1104 8.94 -7.09 40.23
N ARG A 1105 8.03 -6.52 39.44
CA ARG A 1105 8.23 -5.33 38.62
C ARG A 1105 7.20 -4.27 38.97
N ASP A 1106 7.65 -3.08 39.37
CA ASP A 1106 6.77 -1.95 39.73
C ASP A 1106 5.71 -2.31 40.79
N ASN A 1107 6.09 -3.05 41.83
CA ASN A 1107 5.21 -3.63 42.86
C ASN A 1107 4.18 -4.67 42.37
N ILE A 1108 4.31 -5.16 41.14
CA ILE A 1108 3.44 -6.19 40.56
C ILE A 1108 4.26 -7.47 40.33
N HIS A 1109 3.76 -8.61 40.79
CA HIS A 1109 4.33 -9.90 40.43
C HIS A 1109 3.90 -10.26 39.01
N VAL A 1110 4.89 -10.43 38.13
CA VAL A 1110 4.75 -10.79 36.71
C VAL A 1110 5.42 -12.15 36.48
N ALA A 1111 5.08 -12.84 35.40
CA ALA A 1111 5.74 -14.09 35.07
C ALA A 1111 7.22 -13.86 34.73
N ASP A 1112 8.12 -14.69 35.27
CA ASP A 1112 9.52 -14.74 34.85
C ASP A 1112 9.73 -15.83 33.79
N LEU A 1113 10.24 -15.42 32.63
CA LEU A 1113 10.58 -16.31 31.52
C LEU A 1113 12.10 -16.40 31.32
N SER A 1114 12.91 -15.86 32.24
CA SER A 1114 14.38 -15.81 32.13
C SER A 1114 15.03 -17.20 32.13
N PHE A 1115 14.38 -18.21 32.73
CA PHE A 1115 14.82 -19.60 32.72
C PHE A 1115 14.76 -20.25 31.32
N ILE A 1116 13.95 -19.69 30.41
CA ILE A 1116 13.85 -20.16 29.03
C ILE A 1116 15.04 -19.58 28.24
N PRO A 1117 15.84 -20.43 27.56
CA PRO A 1117 16.92 -19.98 26.69
C PRO A 1117 16.46 -18.90 25.70
N GLU A 1118 17.30 -17.89 25.47
CA GLU A 1118 16.89 -16.71 24.69
C GLU A 1118 16.38 -17.09 23.29
N LYS A 1119 17.04 -18.04 22.62
CA LYS A 1119 16.63 -18.58 21.31
C LYS A 1119 15.17 -19.06 21.26
N TYR A 1120 14.63 -19.56 22.37
CA TYR A 1120 13.22 -19.97 22.45
C TYR A 1120 12.31 -18.84 22.91
N ARG A 1121 12.83 -17.91 23.71
CA ARG A 1121 12.11 -16.77 24.27
C ARG A 1121 11.85 -15.65 23.26
N LEU A 1122 12.66 -15.53 22.21
CA LEU A 1122 12.49 -14.53 21.15
C LEU A 1122 11.12 -14.67 20.46
N ASP A 1123 10.66 -15.89 20.18
CA ASP A 1123 9.29 -16.15 19.72
C ASP A 1123 8.30 -16.21 20.89
N ALA A 1124 7.36 -15.27 20.91
CA ALA A 1124 6.39 -15.14 22.00
C ALA A 1124 5.50 -16.37 22.17
N LYS A 1125 5.05 -16.98 21.07
CA LYS A 1125 4.16 -18.15 21.12
C LYS A 1125 4.91 -19.37 21.66
N ARG A 1126 6.16 -19.59 21.23
CA ARG A 1126 7.01 -20.67 21.73
C ARG A 1126 7.32 -20.50 23.22
N ALA A 1127 7.74 -19.31 23.64
CA ALA A 1127 8.00 -19.01 25.04
C ALA A 1127 6.77 -19.29 25.92
N GLU A 1128 5.59 -18.88 25.44
CA GLU A 1128 4.32 -19.10 26.09
C GLU A 1128 3.95 -20.60 26.17
N ALA A 1129 4.17 -21.37 25.09
CA ALA A 1129 3.91 -22.81 25.07
C ALA A 1129 4.80 -23.55 26.08
N ILE A 1130 6.12 -23.27 26.08
CA ILE A 1130 7.07 -23.87 27.03
C ILE A 1130 6.65 -23.53 28.46
N PHE A 1131 6.38 -22.26 28.73
CA PHE A 1131 5.97 -21.82 30.07
C PHE A 1131 4.68 -22.49 30.54
N ARG A 1132 3.69 -22.63 29.65
CA ARG A 1132 2.43 -23.32 29.96
C ARG A 1132 2.64 -24.79 30.30
N VAL A 1133 3.56 -25.49 29.62
CA VAL A 1133 3.89 -26.89 29.95
C VAL A 1133 4.53 -26.98 31.32
N CYS A 1134 5.52 -26.13 31.61
CA CYS A 1134 6.19 -26.09 32.92
C CYS A 1134 5.21 -25.81 34.08
N LEU A 1135 4.28 -24.86 33.88
CA LEU A 1135 3.23 -24.57 34.86
C LEU A 1135 2.25 -25.72 35.06
N ARG A 1136 1.93 -26.47 34.00
CA ARG A 1136 1.06 -27.65 34.10
C ARG A 1136 1.72 -28.79 34.86
N ASP A 1137 3.00 -29.05 34.63
CA ASP A 1137 3.75 -30.03 35.41
C ASP A 1137 3.83 -29.61 36.88
N TRP A 1138 4.10 -28.33 37.16
CA TRP A 1138 4.08 -27.78 38.52
C TRP A 1138 2.72 -27.95 39.18
N LEU A 1139 1.61 -27.66 38.49
CA LEU A 1139 0.26 -27.86 39.03
C LEU A 1139 -0.04 -29.34 39.29
N ALA A 1140 0.32 -30.22 38.36
CA ALA A 1140 0.15 -31.66 38.54
C ALA A 1140 0.90 -32.15 39.80
N ALA A 1141 2.14 -31.70 40.00
CA ALA A 1141 2.93 -32.01 41.19
C ALA A 1141 2.29 -31.56 42.51
N VAL A 1142 1.71 -30.35 42.52
CA VAL A 1142 1.08 -29.76 43.72
C VAL A 1142 -0.30 -30.36 43.99
N GLU A 1143 -1.00 -30.85 42.97
CA GLU A 1143 -2.33 -31.47 43.09
C GLU A 1143 -2.26 -33.00 43.28
N GLU A 1144 -1.19 -33.66 42.82
CA GLU A 1144 -0.89 -35.08 43.08
C GLU A 1144 -0.23 -35.28 44.46
N THR A 1145 -1.02 -35.32 45.53
CA THR A 1145 -0.60 -36.00 46.77
C THR A 1145 -1.84 -36.55 47.51
N PRO A 1146 -1.76 -37.78 48.05
CA PRO A 1146 -2.91 -38.68 48.09
C PRO A 1146 -3.76 -38.57 49.36
N ASN A 1147 -5.04 -38.91 49.22
CA ASN A 1147 -5.89 -39.44 50.29
C ASN A 1147 -5.23 -40.71 50.88
N GLN A 1148 -4.33 -40.55 51.85
CA GLN A 1148 -3.87 -41.62 52.72
C GLN A 1148 -3.75 -41.08 54.14
N GLU A 1149 -4.89 -40.93 54.83
CA GLU A 1149 -4.98 -41.03 56.28
C GLU A 1149 -6.44 -41.19 56.74
N GLU A 1150 -7.23 -42.05 56.09
CA GLU A 1150 -8.57 -42.40 56.58
C GLU A 1150 -9.02 -43.79 56.12
N SER A 1151 -8.28 -44.84 56.52
CA SER A 1151 -8.85 -46.19 56.67
C SER A 1151 -7.89 -47.07 57.48
N GLY A 1152 -7.81 -46.81 58.78
CA GLY A 1152 -7.36 -47.82 59.74
C GLY A 1152 -8.46 -48.87 59.91
N GLU A 1153 -8.53 -49.85 59.00
CA GLU A 1153 -9.17 -51.13 59.31
C GLU A 1153 -8.32 -52.29 58.80
N SER A 1154 -7.87 -53.07 59.77
CA SER A 1154 -7.20 -54.35 59.61
C SER A 1154 -7.99 -55.29 58.70
N LYS A 1155 -7.32 -55.89 57.70
CA LYS A 1155 -7.57 -57.27 57.27
C LYS A 1155 -6.34 -57.81 56.55
N GLY A 1156 -5.74 -58.84 57.14
CA GLY A 1156 -4.65 -59.60 56.55
C GLY A 1156 -5.10 -60.45 55.37
N GLY A 1157 -4.15 -60.79 54.50
CA GLY A 1157 -4.35 -61.71 53.39
C GLY A 1157 -3.10 -61.82 52.52
N SER A 1158 -2.46 -62.97 52.58
CA SER A 1158 -1.21 -63.40 51.93
C SER A 1158 -1.30 -63.66 50.42
N GLY A 1159 -0.14 -63.57 49.73
CA GLY A 1159 0.19 -64.26 48.45
C GLY A 1159 0.60 -63.27 47.35
N ALA A 1160 1.87 -63.00 47.03
CA ALA A 1160 2.91 -63.86 46.43
C ALA A 1160 2.57 -64.38 45.02
N CYS A 1161 2.90 -63.61 43.97
CA CYS A 1161 3.96 -63.92 43.00
C CYS A 1161 4.18 -62.74 42.04
#